data_AF-A0A0X3PBA2-F1
#
_entry.id   AF-A0A0X3PBA2-F1
#
_cell.length_a   1.000
_cell.length_b   1.000
_cell.length_c   1.000
_cell.angle_alpha   90.00
_cell.angle_beta   90.00
_cell.angle_gamma   90.00
#
_symmetry.space_group_name_H-M   'P 1'
#
loop_
_entity.id
_entity.type
_entity.pdbx_description
1 polymer ?
#
loop_
_entity_poly.entity_id
_entity_poly.type
_entity_poly.pdbx_seq_one_letter_code
_entity_poly.pdbx_strand_id
1 'polypeptide(L)'
;ALRYCVHTRGEIIFQGMSGNPVEIITGNEKLSSFIEKHFTYVECTKFVANITSNAKENNALCHCGYDMESHGISLRSTNENTEQWDPSLLCIKKPTIAYGTLRFMRGPLPGPATCHYLRLSAKDEMNAVLELLVKHWNVLPKTRDIVCLSFLGDPREQPSQRLIELLETGLSETARTVDVVVIATGEDCPMTRRIGRALEKVDHLLRKDGNPRVRFVGLMPWSHVSQREFLTVQDGKVDYDTTFYEDHTLQISPFLTHVLLLDDGCCRKFDILNCNEFRWRLESKICMDGGALVVAVLWGGSAGSITQAETRINRHIPLVLLQPTNGAVDVISKAMDFHRAYKDDFEEFSSNEKEILQAMLNNLKSDIPADDAMADLQRLFIDWRLLVFHDIDTNIKLHTTLFDAFSKHRFTAGDYVEFSLKWNRVDKIMLLDPNYLSKIPHARRNNLFASALLADRYPFIPIFVKMGVDLNTIVTPNLLHTLYNESPRVNGLLQLLHASGALRHQPESKQPDFEDKLHLVPLKPRISDTARCCPVIINLHDIHILLRAALGSFDCPEYFSDYKTNSGGDFWGCLCCFCKEDMTTEEMEYKLTNPLMHLFMWAVLTRSSEMARALMNLSPKRSTLAEMGATMNRYMVKILRTQDRASKQALEEQAVFYENIPLSS
;
A
#
# COMPACT_ATOMS: atom_id res chain seq x y z
N ALA A 1 -26.88 27.72 4.42
CA ALA A 1 -26.78 28.24 5.79
C ALA A 1 -27.76 27.48 6.67
N LEU A 2 -27.24 26.81 7.73
CA LEU A 2 -27.94 26.20 8.89
C LEU A 2 -28.89 25.02 8.57
N ARG A 3 -28.97 23.89 9.28
CA ARG A 3 -28.33 23.39 10.52
C ARG A 3 -28.58 21.86 10.63
N TYR A 4 -27.53 21.10 10.91
CA TYR A 4 -27.45 20.03 11.92
C TYR A 4 -28.45 18.85 11.87
N CYS A 5 -27.95 17.67 11.50
CA CYS A 5 -28.12 16.49 12.36
C CYS A 5 -26.75 16.14 12.96
N VAL A 6 -26.37 16.95 13.95
CA VAL A 6 -25.33 16.58 14.90
C VAL A 6 -26.03 15.74 15.94
N HIS A 7 -25.78 14.44 15.97
CA HIS A 7 -25.97 13.67 17.18
C HIS A 7 -24.89 14.08 18.18
N THR A 8 -25.19 15.16 18.90
CA THR A 8 -24.53 15.50 20.16
C THR A 8 -25.30 14.79 21.26
N ARG A 9 -24.89 13.56 21.55
CA ARG A 9 -24.68 13.16 22.94
C ARG A 9 -23.22 12.79 23.06
N GLY A 10 -22.49 13.70 23.69
CA GLY A 10 -21.21 13.39 24.29
C GLY A 10 -21.44 12.33 25.36
N GLU A 11 -21.20 11.09 24.99
CA GLU A 11 -20.29 10.27 25.76
C GLU A 11 -19.16 9.96 24.80
N ILE A 12 -17.99 10.53 25.09
CA ILE A 12 -16.75 9.84 24.76
C ILE A 12 -16.86 8.54 25.54
N ILE A 13 -17.39 7.51 24.89
CA ILE A 13 -17.14 6.15 25.33
C ILE A 13 -15.67 5.92 24.98
N PHE A 14 -14.80 6.45 25.86
CA PHE A 14 -13.69 5.67 26.37
C PHE A 14 -14.35 4.41 26.93
N GLN A 15 -14.71 3.45 26.07
CA GLN A 15 -14.86 2.10 26.52
C GLN A 15 -13.43 1.75 26.87
N GLY A 16 -13.20 1.82 28.18
CA GLY A 16 -12.00 1.32 28.78
C GLY A 16 -11.66 0.03 28.08
N MET A 17 -10.39 -0.08 27.78
CA MET A 17 -9.73 -1.34 27.53
C MET A 17 -9.99 -2.25 28.74
N SER A 18 -11.19 -2.79 28.90
CA SER A 18 -11.36 -4.14 29.38
C SER A 18 -11.06 -5.00 28.17
N GLY A 19 -9.76 -5.04 27.84
CA GLY A 19 -9.27 -6.16 27.09
C GLY A 19 -9.72 -7.40 27.86
N ASN A 20 -10.56 -8.22 27.22
CA ASN A 20 -10.17 -9.62 27.22
C ASN A 20 -8.69 -9.61 26.85
N PRO A 21 -7.80 -10.22 27.66
CA PRO A 21 -6.39 -10.15 27.38
C PRO A 21 -6.24 -10.51 25.91
N VAL A 22 -5.80 -9.53 25.12
CA VAL A 22 -5.16 -9.83 23.85
C VAL A 22 -4.05 -10.74 24.34
N GLU A 23 -4.25 -12.05 24.17
CA GLU A 23 -3.17 -12.98 24.31
C GLU A 23 -2.10 -12.38 23.41
N ILE A 24 -1.09 -11.81 24.05
CA ILE A 24 0.19 -11.61 23.43
C ILE A 24 0.58 -13.04 23.13
N ILE A 25 0.23 -13.51 21.92
CA ILE A 25 0.58 -14.84 21.43
C ILE A 25 2.10 -14.79 21.32
N THR A 26 2.71 -15.10 22.45
CA THR A 26 4.13 -15.18 22.73
C THR A 26 4.60 -16.53 22.21
N GLY A 27 4.43 -16.72 20.90
CA GLY A 27 4.82 -17.91 20.18
C GLY A 27 4.76 -17.62 18.69
N ASN A 28 5.91 -17.66 18.02
CA ASN A 28 5.98 -17.56 16.56
C ASN A 28 5.44 -18.88 15.99
N GLU A 29 4.11 -19.01 15.92
CA GLU A 29 3.44 -20.19 15.38
C GLU A 29 3.89 -20.43 13.94
N LYS A 30 4.27 -21.67 13.63
CA LYS A 30 4.66 -22.07 12.26
C LYS A 30 3.46 -21.92 11.34
N LEU A 31 3.70 -21.45 10.10
CA LEU A 31 2.66 -21.23 9.10
C LEU A 31 1.75 -22.45 8.87
N SER A 32 2.32 -23.65 8.79
CA SER A 32 1.57 -24.90 8.62
C SER A 32 0.58 -25.16 9.77
N SER A 33 1.04 -25.05 11.03
CA SER A 33 0.18 -25.17 12.22
C SER A 33 -0.99 -24.18 12.19
N PHE A 34 -0.69 -22.91 11.86
CA PHE A 34 -1.71 -21.88 11.75
C PHE A 34 -2.75 -22.23 10.67
N ILE A 35 -2.29 -22.65 9.48
CA ILE A 35 -3.19 -22.98 8.37
C ILE A 35 -4.09 -24.16 8.72
N GLU A 36 -3.51 -25.25 9.22
CA GLU A 36 -4.25 -26.47 9.60
C GLU A 36 -5.28 -26.20 10.69
N LYS A 37 -4.96 -25.27 11.61
CA LYS A 37 -5.86 -24.87 12.68
C LYS A 37 -6.99 -23.96 12.23
N HIS A 38 -6.84 -23.17 11.16
CA HIS A 38 -7.81 -22.11 10.84
C HIS A 38 -8.58 -22.28 9.52
N PHE A 39 -8.02 -22.98 8.53
CA PHE A 39 -8.64 -23.05 7.20
C PHE A 39 -9.23 -24.42 6.88
N THR A 40 -10.34 -24.38 6.15
CA THR A 40 -11.14 -25.54 5.77
C THR A 40 -11.30 -25.62 4.26
N TYR A 41 -11.88 -26.69 3.76
CA TYR A 41 -12.25 -26.85 2.35
C TYR A 41 -13.60 -27.55 2.24
N VAL A 42 -14.23 -27.58 1.07
CA VAL A 42 -15.59 -28.10 0.91
C VAL A 42 -15.60 -29.24 -0.10
N GLU A 43 -16.34 -30.30 0.21
CA GLU A 43 -16.55 -31.43 -0.69
C GLU A 43 -18.02 -31.85 -0.72
N CYS A 44 -18.50 -32.23 -1.91
CA CYS A 44 -19.78 -32.87 -2.06
C CYS A 44 -19.69 -34.33 -1.61
N THR A 45 -20.52 -34.70 -0.64
CA THR A 45 -20.51 -36.02 -0.01
C THR A 45 -21.33 -37.08 -0.75
N LYS A 46 -22.07 -36.71 -1.78
CA LYS A 46 -22.87 -37.65 -2.56
C LYS A 46 -23.05 -37.14 -3.98
N PHE A 47 -22.86 -38.02 -4.96
CA PHE A 47 -23.19 -37.68 -6.35
C PHE A 47 -24.72 -37.75 -6.55
N VAL A 48 -25.31 -36.64 -6.98
CA VAL A 48 -26.72 -36.57 -7.37
C VAL A 48 -26.79 -35.98 -8.78
N ALA A 49 -27.14 -36.82 -9.76
CA ALA A 49 -27.16 -36.44 -11.17
C ALA A 49 -28.13 -35.29 -11.44
N ASN A 50 -27.65 -34.24 -12.10
CA ASN A 50 -28.47 -33.13 -12.56
C ASN A 50 -29.07 -33.47 -13.93
N ILE A 51 -30.38 -33.71 -13.98
CA ILE A 51 -31.11 -34.15 -15.19
C ILE A 51 -31.09 -33.08 -16.31
N THR A 52 -30.72 -31.84 -15.99
CA THR A 52 -30.63 -30.73 -16.96
C THR A 52 -29.30 -30.64 -17.72
N SER A 53 -28.25 -31.36 -17.32
CA SER A 53 -27.01 -31.44 -18.11
C SER A 53 -27.25 -32.33 -19.34
N ASN A 54 -27.08 -31.77 -20.54
CA ASN A 54 -27.39 -32.38 -21.84
C ASN A 54 -27.25 -33.92 -21.88
N ALA A 55 -28.39 -34.61 -21.96
CA ALA A 55 -28.51 -36.07 -22.08
C ALA A 55 -27.97 -36.66 -23.40
N LYS A 56 -27.10 -35.94 -24.14
CA LYS A 56 -26.56 -36.35 -25.43
C LYS A 56 -25.08 -36.75 -25.39
N GLU A 57 -24.37 -36.48 -24.30
CA GLU A 57 -22.98 -36.92 -24.10
C GLU A 57 -22.90 -37.64 -22.74
N ASN A 58 -22.11 -38.71 -22.66
CA ASN A 58 -22.00 -39.64 -21.52
C ASN A 58 -21.47 -39.01 -20.20
N ASN A 59 -21.54 -37.69 -20.01
CA ASN A 59 -20.96 -36.96 -18.89
C ASN A 59 -22.05 -36.33 -18.02
N ALA A 60 -22.77 -37.15 -17.25
CA ALA A 60 -23.73 -36.65 -16.27
C ALA A 60 -22.99 -35.85 -15.18
N LEU A 61 -23.39 -34.59 -14.96
CA LEU A 61 -22.85 -33.75 -13.89
C LEU A 61 -23.68 -33.90 -12.62
N CYS A 62 -23.05 -33.82 -11.46
CA CYS A 62 -23.76 -33.68 -10.20
C CYS A 62 -24.44 -32.31 -10.13
N HIS A 63 -25.44 -32.15 -9.28
CA HIS A 63 -26.00 -30.83 -8.93
C HIS A 63 -24.97 -29.86 -8.33
N CYS A 64 -23.89 -30.35 -7.72
CA CYS A 64 -22.76 -29.49 -7.32
C CYS A 64 -21.90 -29.06 -8.53
N GLY A 65 -22.18 -29.53 -9.74
CA GLY A 65 -21.48 -29.18 -10.98
C GLY A 65 -20.24 -30.02 -11.31
N TYR A 66 -19.79 -30.87 -10.40
CA TYR A 66 -18.67 -31.80 -10.65
C TYR A 66 -19.15 -33.11 -11.27
N ASP A 67 -18.30 -33.74 -12.06
CA ASP A 67 -18.53 -35.09 -12.60
C ASP A 67 -18.45 -36.17 -11.51
N MET A 68 -18.80 -37.41 -11.89
CA MET A 68 -18.73 -38.57 -11.00
C MET A 68 -17.28 -38.89 -10.56
N GLU A 69 -16.29 -38.62 -11.42
CA GLU A 69 -14.89 -38.92 -11.13
C GLU A 69 -14.29 -37.99 -10.06
N SER A 70 -14.80 -36.77 -9.98
CA SER A 70 -14.46 -35.79 -8.96
C SER A 70 -15.01 -36.14 -7.57
N HIS A 71 -15.95 -37.10 -7.47
CA HIS A 71 -16.45 -37.60 -6.19
C HIS A 71 -15.61 -38.79 -5.71
N GLY A 72 -15.36 -38.87 -4.40
CA GLY A 72 -14.62 -39.97 -3.78
C GLY A 72 -15.26 -41.34 -4.06
N ILE A 73 -14.45 -42.39 -4.18
CA ILE A 73 -14.86 -43.74 -4.63
C ILE A 73 -16.05 -44.29 -3.82
N SER A 74 -16.07 -44.05 -2.50
CA SER A 74 -17.16 -44.47 -1.60
C SER A 74 -18.51 -43.79 -1.90
N LEU A 75 -18.48 -42.64 -2.55
CA LEU A 75 -19.64 -41.77 -2.82
C LEU A 75 -20.26 -42.04 -4.20
N ARG A 76 -19.62 -42.89 -5.02
CA ARG A 76 -20.05 -43.26 -6.38
C ARG A 76 -21.05 -44.44 -6.43
N SER A 77 -21.23 -45.14 -5.30
CA SER A 77 -21.86 -46.48 -5.28
C SER A 77 -23.33 -46.52 -4.85
N THR A 78 -23.92 -45.40 -4.42
CA THR A 78 -25.35 -45.38 -4.04
C THR A 78 -26.22 -45.12 -5.27
N ASN A 79 -26.38 -46.15 -6.11
CA ASN A 79 -27.40 -46.22 -7.18
C ASN A 79 -28.82 -46.48 -6.61
N GLU A 80 -29.12 -45.95 -5.43
CA GLU A 80 -30.48 -45.96 -4.89
C GLU A 80 -31.12 -44.60 -5.18
N ASN A 81 -32.09 -44.66 -6.10
CA ASN A 81 -32.88 -43.55 -6.60
C ASN A 81 -33.47 -42.67 -5.48
N THR A 82 -33.67 -41.39 -5.80
CA THR A 82 -34.59 -40.42 -5.15
C THR A 82 -34.18 -39.70 -3.85
N GLU A 83 -32.99 -39.09 -3.80
CA GLU A 83 -32.80 -37.92 -2.92
C GLU A 83 -32.64 -36.65 -3.75
N GLN A 84 -33.47 -35.64 -3.46
CA GLN A 84 -33.30 -34.29 -4.00
C GLN A 84 -31.96 -33.75 -3.51
N TRP A 85 -31.13 -33.21 -4.42
CA TRP A 85 -29.87 -32.61 -4.01
C TRP A 85 -30.15 -31.45 -3.05
N ASP A 86 -29.49 -31.47 -1.90
CA ASP A 86 -29.63 -30.47 -0.85
C ASP A 86 -28.25 -29.88 -0.51
N PRO A 87 -28.14 -28.58 -0.21
CA PRO A 87 -26.89 -27.96 0.21
C PRO A 87 -26.21 -28.63 1.43
N SER A 88 -26.93 -29.38 2.26
CA SER A 88 -26.35 -30.20 3.34
C SER A 88 -25.41 -31.31 2.86
N LEU A 89 -25.48 -31.69 1.58
CA LEU A 89 -24.54 -32.62 0.96
C LEU A 89 -23.13 -32.01 0.79
N LEU A 90 -22.99 -30.69 0.90
CA LEU A 90 -21.70 -29.99 0.91
C LEU A 90 -21.12 -29.99 2.33
N CYS A 91 -20.09 -30.81 2.54
CA CYS A 91 -19.43 -30.94 3.83
C CYS A 91 -18.17 -30.09 3.89
N ILE A 92 -18.06 -29.26 4.92
CA ILE A 92 -16.82 -28.56 5.26
C ILE A 92 -15.86 -29.55 5.93
N LYS A 93 -14.63 -29.63 5.43
CA LYS A 93 -13.55 -30.53 5.89
C LYS A 93 -12.40 -29.71 6.45
N LYS A 94 -11.71 -30.25 7.45
CA LYS A 94 -10.59 -29.60 8.14
C LYS A 94 -9.53 -30.65 8.55
N PRO A 95 -8.23 -30.34 8.47
CA PRO A 95 -7.62 -29.13 7.91
C PRO A 95 -7.75 -29.05 6.39
N THR A 96 -7.52 -27.88 5.80
CA THR A 96 -7.26 -27.80 4.35
C THR A 96 -6.03 -28.63 3.96
N ILE A 97 -6.09 -29.23 2.78
CA ILE A 97 -5.08 -30.16 2.26
C ILE A 97 -4.31 -29.60 1.06
N ALA A 98 -4.56 -28.34 0.69
CA ALA A 98 -3.97 -27.71 -0.49
C ALA A 98 -3.44 -26.31 -0.14
N TYR A 99 -2.17 -26.22 0.23
CA TYR A 99 -1.46 -24.97 0.47
C TYR A 99 0.06 -25.15 0.34
N GLY A 100 0.74 -24.09 -0.08
CA GLY A 100 2.20 -24.11 -0.23
C GLY A 100 2.70 -23.05 -1.20
N THR A 101 3.69 -23.41 -2.00
CA THR A 101 4.31 -22.51 -2.99
C THR A 101 4.25 -23.12 -4.38
N LEU A 102 3.66 -22.41 -5.34
CA LEU A 102 3.76 -22.70 -6.76
C LEU A 102 5.11 -22.25 -7.28
N ARG A 103 5.71 -23.05 -8.15
CA ARG A 103 6.84 -22.69 -9.00
C ARG A 103 6.38 -22.79 -10.45
N PHE A 104 6.25 -21.64 -11.10
CA PHE A 104 5.80 -21.59 -12.49
C PHE A 104 6.88 -22.10 -13.43
N MET A 105 6.55 -23.13 -14.20
CA MET A 105 7.40 -23.72 -15.22
C MET A 105 7.05 -23.13 -16.57
N ARG A 106 8.07 -22.78 -17.37
CA ARG A 106 7.91 -22.22 -18.73
C ARG A 106 7.10 -20.91 -18.78
N GLY A 107 7.10 -20.16 -17.68
CA GLY A 107 6.41 -18.87 -17.55
C GLY A 107 7.10 -17.71 -18.30
N PRO A 108 6.42 -16.56 -18.43
CA PRO A 108 6.89 -15.39 -19.18
C PRO A 108 7.94 -14.54 -18.42
N LEU A 109 8.29 -14.90 -17.19
CA LEU A 109 9.21 -14.17 -16.31
C LEU A 109 10.62 -14.79 -16.35
N PRO A 110 11.69 -13.99 -16.18
CA PRO A 110 13.06 -14.50 -16.13
C PRO A 110 13.30 -15.25 -14.81
N GLY A 111 13.42 -16.57 -14.88
CA GLY A 111 13.63 -17.46 -13.73
C GLY A 111 12.33 -18.06 -13.18
N PRO A 112 12.42 -18.97 -12.19
CA PRO A 112 11.24 -19.62 -11.62
C PRO A 112 10.46 -18.63 -10.75
N ALA A 113 9.41 -18.02 -11.31
CA ALA A 113 8.45 -17.22 -10.55
C ALA A 113 7.75 -18.10 -9.50
N THR A 114 7.52 -17.55 -8.31
CA THR A 114 6.88 -18.27 -7.20
C THR A 114 5.65 -17.55 -6.68
N CYS A 115 4.61 -18.31 -6.34
CA CYS A 115 3.37 -17.78 -5.77
C CYS A 115 2.95 -18.62 -4.57
N HIS A 116 2.65 -17.99 -3.43
CA HIS A 116 2.04 -18.73 -2.30
C HIS A 116 0.57 -19.00 -2.60
N TYR A 117 0.10 -20.20 -2.34
CA TYR A 117 -1.30 -20.56 -2.55
C TYR A 117 -1.92 -21.18 -1.30
N LEU A 118 -3.22 -20.98 -1.15
CA LEU A 118 -4.05 -21.58 -0.12
C LEU A 118 -5.44 -21.86 -0.69
N ARG A 119 -5.89 -23.12 -0.63
CA ARG A 119 -7.30 -23.50 -0.75
C ARG A 119 -7.98 -23.28 0.59
N LEU A 120 -9.07 -22.54 0.57
CA LEU A 120 -9.86 -22.20 1.76
C LEU A 120 -11.34 -22.20 1.45
N SER A 121 -12.17 -22.41 2.46
CA SER A 121 -13.62 -22.28 2.31
C SER A 121 -14.00 -20.81 2.18
N ALA A 122 -14.96 -20.50 1.31
CA ALA A 122 -15.55 -19.16 1.25
C ALA A 122 -16.19 -18.72 2.60
N LYS A 123 -16.45 -19.68 3.49
CA LYS A 123 -17.01 -19.46 4.83
C LYS A 123 -15.96 -19.35 5.95
N ASP A 124 -14.68 -19.54 5.65
CA ASP A 124 -13.61 -19.38 6.65
C ASP A 124 -13.59 -17.96 7.25
N GLU A 125 -13.07 -17.84 8.48
CA GLU A 125 -13.10 -16.58 9.22
C GLU A 125 -12.16 -15.52 8.62
N MET A 126 -12.70 -14.33 8.34
CA MET A 126 -11.91 -13.21 7.80
C MET A 126 -10.78 -12.76 8.73
N ASN A 127 -10.90 -12.98 10.04
CA ASN A 127 -9.83 -12.70 11.00
C ASN A 127 -8.59 -13.56 10.72
N ALA A 128 -8.78 -14.86 10.47
CA ALA A 128 -7.69 -15.76 10.12
C ALA A 128 -7.08 -15.41 8.77
N VAL A 129 -7.90 -15.04 7.77
CA VAL A 129 -7.41 -14.57 6.47
C VAL A 129 -6.57 -13.30 6.63
N LEU A 130 -7.01 -12.33 7.43
CA LEU A 130 -6.23 -11.11 7.69
C LEU A 130 -4.92 -11.42 8.43
N GLU A 131 -4.93 -12.29 9.44
CA GLU A 131 -3.71 -12.70 10.15
C GLU A 131 -2.73 -13.39 9.20
N LEU A 132 -3.22 -14.27 8.30
CA LEU A 132 -2.40 -14.87 7.25
C LEU A 132 -1.70 -13.79 6.42
N LEU A 133 -2.45 -12.82 5.90
CA LEU A 133 -1.90 -11.76 5.04
C LEU A 133 -0.92 -10.83 5.78
N VAL A 134 -1.17 -10.53 7.05
CA VAL A 134 -0.35 -9.59 7.83
C VAL A 134 0.90 -10.27 8.41
N LYS A 135 0.70 -11.37 9.13
CA LYS A 135 1.73 -11.99 9.98
C LYS A 135 2.52 -13.06 9.26
N HIS A 136 1.84 -13.91 8.48
CA HIS A 136 2.47 -15.11 7.92
C HIS A 136 3.00 -14.90 6.49
N TRP A 137 2.23 -14.26 5.62
CA TRP A 137 2.62 -13.98 4.24
C TRP A 137 3.26 -12.60 4.06
N ASN A 138 3.19 -11.72 5.07
CA ASN A 138 3.75 -10.38 5.02
C ASN A 138 3.32 -9.61 3.75
N VAL A 139 2.03 -9.76 3.39
CA VAL A 139 1.36 -9.02 2.32
C VAL A 139 1.00 -7.62 2.79
N LEU A 140 0.59 -7.50 4.06
CA LEU A 140 0.19 -6.25 4.69
C LEU A 140 1.08 -5.93 5.92
N PRO A 141 2.38 -5.62 5.74
CA PRO A 141 3.25 -5.27 6.87
C PRO A 141 2.73 -4.03 7.62
N LYS A 142 2.45 -4.17 8.93
CA LYS A 142 1.97 -3.06 9.78
C LYS A 142 2.92 -1.87 9.88
N THR A 143 4.17 -2.03 9.47
CA THR A 143 5.23 -1.02 9.61
C THR A 143 5.41 -0.15 8.36
N ARG A 144 4.56 -0.29 7.33
CA ARG A 144 4.70 0.41 6.05
C ARG A 144 3.38 1.06 5.66
N ASP A 145 3.47 2.22 5.02
CA ASP A 145 2.32 2.85 4.39
C ASP A 145 1.94 2.06 3.14
N ILE A 146 0.80 1.39 3.20
CA ILE A 146 0.31 0.48 2.16
C ILE A 146 -1.04 0.97 1.66
N VAL A 147 -1.20 0.92 0.34
CA VAL A 147 -2.52 1.04 -0.27
C VAL A 147 -2.89 -0.22 -1.02
N CYS A 148 -4.18 -0.53 -1.01
CA CYS A 148 -4.76 -1.69 -1.64
C CYS A 148 -5.63 -1.25 -2.82
N LEU A 149 -5.29 -1.74 -4.01
CA LEU A 149 -6.03 -1.52 -5.24
C LEU A 149 -6.76 -2.81 -5.63
N SER A 150 -8.08 -2.77 -5.58
CA SER A 150 -8.91 -3.91 -5.95
C SER A 150 -9.44 -3.76 -7.37
N PHE A 151 -8.84 -4.47 -8.32
CA PHE A 151 -9.21 -4.44 -9.74
C PHE A 151 -10.41 -5.33 -10.05
N LEU A 152 -11.53 -4.70 -10.38
CA LEU A 152 -12.77 -5.28 -10.82
C LEU A 152 -12.87 -5.17 -12.36
N GLY A 153 -13.59 -6.08 -12.99
CA GLY A 153 -13.77 -6.12 -14.45
C GLY A 153 -13.96 -7.54 -14.94
N ASP A 154 -14.36 -7.70 -16.21
CA ASP A 154 -14.48 -9.01 -16.84
C ASP A 154 -13.11 -9.45 -17.36
N PRO A 155 -12.48 -10.50 -16.79
CA PRO A 155 -11.16 -10.97 -17.20
C PRO A 155 -11.12 -11.47 -18.66
N ARG A 156 -12.27 -11.77 -19.25
CA ARG A 156 -12.41 -12.22 -20.65
C ARG A 156 -12.43 -11.05 -21.64
N GLU A 157 -12.59 -9.84 -21.16
CA GLU A 157 -12.60 -8.64 -21.99
C GLU A 157 -11.16 -8.26 -22.40
N GLN A 158 -10.98 -7.87 -23.66
CA GLN A 158 -9.69 -7.42 -24.16
C GLN A 158 -9.56 -5.91 -23.91
N PRO A 159 -8.63 -5.48 -23.03
CA PRO A 159 -8.48 -4.06 -22.75
C PRO A 159 -7.89 -3.31 -23.94
N SER A 160 -8.33 -2.07 -24.13
CA SER A 160 -7.74 -1.18 -25.13
C SER A 160 -6.29 -0.84 -24.79
N GLN A 161 -5.48 -0.55 -25.81
CA GLN A 161 -4.07 -0.18 -25.61
C GLN A 161 -3.93 1.05 -24.70
N ARG A 162 -4.85 2.01 -24.83
CA ARG A 162 -4.86 3.23 -24.01
C ARG A 162 -5.14 2.95 -22.54
N LEU A 163 -6.09 2.05 -22.25
CA LEU A 163 -6.36 1.60 -20.88
C LEU A 163 -5.14 0.89 -20.28
N ILE A 164 -4.47 0.03 -21.06
CA ILE A 164 -3.24 -0.64 -20.63
C ILE A 164 -2.17 0.40 -20.25
N GLU A 165 -1.87 1.35 -21.13
CA GLU A 165 -0.84 2.39 -20.88
C GLU A 165 -1.15 3.24 -19.65
N LEU A 166 -2.42 3.61 -19.47
CA LEU A 166 -2.90 4.32 -18.30
C LEU A 166 -2.64 3.53 -17.00
N LEU A 167 -3.01 2.25 -16.99
CA LEU A 167 -2.84 1.36 -15.85
C LEU A 167 -1.37 1.10 -15.54
N GLU A 168 -0.57 0.74 -16.55
CA GLU A 168 0.86 0.48 -16.39
C GLU A 168 1.57 1.71 -15.81
N THR A 169 1.27 2.91 -16.34
CA THR A 169 1.87 4.17 -15.86
C THR A 169 1.38 4.52 -14.46
N GLY A 170 0.07 4.49 -14.22
CA GLY A 170 -0.53 4.86 -12.94
C GLY A 170 -0.09 3.96 -11.79
N LEU A 171 -0.06 2.64 -12.01
CA LEU A 171 0.43 1.67 -11.04
C LEU A 171 1.91 1.85 -10.76
N SER A 172 2.71 2.11 -11.80
CA SER A 172 4.14 2.34 -11.64
C SER A 172 4.45 3.60 -10.82
N GLU A 173 3.72 4.70 -11.07
CA GLU A 173 3.85 5.92 -10.29
C GLU A 173 3.42 5.71 -8.83
N THR A 174 2.33 4.95 -8.60
CA THR A 174 1.85 4.63 -7.25
C THR A 174 2.84 3.77 -6.48
N ALA A 175 3.37 2.70 -7.08
CA ALA A 175 4.33 1.80 -6.43
C ALA A 175 5.70 2.44 -6.17
N ARG A 176 6.02 3.56 -6.86
CA ARG A 176 7.22 4.37 -6.55
C ARG A 176 7.06 5.15 -5.26
N THR A 177 5.85 5.63 -4.94
CA THR A 177 5.60 6.47 -3.76
C THR A 177 5.32 5.62 -2.53
N VAL A 178 4.41 4.65 -2.62
CA VAL A 178 3.94 3.82 -1.50
C VAL A 178 4.03 2.34 -1.82
N ASP A 179 3.92 1.49 -0.80
CA ASP A 179 3.81 0.06 -1.02
C ASP A 179 2.38 -0.27 -1.49
N VAL A 180 2.27 -1.17 -2.45
CA VAL A 180 1.01 -1.44 -3.16
C VAL A 180 0.65 -2.91 -3.05
N VAL A 181 -0.56 -3.17 -2.57
CA VAL A 181 -1.21 -4.47 -2.69
C VAL A 181 -2.25 -4.39 -3.80
N VAL A 182 -2.16 -5.28 -4.77
CA VAL A 182 -3.15 -5.41 -5.84
C VAL A 182 -3.96 -6.67 -5.58
N ILE A 183 -5.27 -6.53 -5.55
CA ILE A 183 -6.22 -7.65 -5.53
C ILE A 183 -6.90 -7.71 -6.90
N ALA A 184 -6.89 -8.86 -7.55
CA ALA A 184 -7.59 -9.08 -8.82
C ALA A 184 -8.12 -10.51 -8.93
N THR A 185 -8.72 -10.85 -10.07
CA THR A 185 -8.94 -12.26 -10.42
C THR A 185 -7.59 -12.97 -10.57
N GLY A 186 -7.53 -14.23 -10.14
CA GLY A 186 -6.28 -15.00 -10.12
C GLY A 186 -5.84 -15.58 -11.46
N GLU A 187 -6.71 -15.53 -12.47
CA GLU A 187 -6.47 -16.20 -13.75
C GLU A 187 -5.47 -15.46 -14.66
N ASP A 188 -4.82 -16.20 -15.55
CA ASP A 188 -3.91 -15.65 -16.53
C ASP A 188 -4.62 -15.04 -17.74
N CYS A 189 -5.18 -13.84 -17.55
CA CYS A 189 -5.82 -13.06 -18.60
C CYS A 189 -4.94 -11.91 -19.12
N PRO A 190 -5.28 -11.29 -20.27
CA PRO A 190 -4.53 -10.16 -20.83
C PRO A 190 -4.30 -9.03 -19.82
N MET A 191 -5.33 -8.66 -19.04
CA MET A 191 -5.23 -7.58 -18.05
C MET A 191 -4.29 -7.95 -16.90
N THR A 192 -4.45 -9.14 -16.29
CA THR A 192 -3.59 -9.61 -15.19
C THR A 192 -2.13 -9.66 -15.62
N ARG A 193 -1.83 -10.09 -16.86
CA ARG A 193 -0.47 -10.06 -17.40
C ARG A 193 0.09 -8.65 -17.55
N ARG A 194 -0.71 -7.67 -18.00
CA ARG A 194 -0.27 -6.27 -18.16
C ARG A 194 0.01 -5.60 -16.81
N ILE A 195 -0.92 -5.73 -15.87
CA ILE A 195 -0.75 -5.27 -14.49
C ILE A 195 0.49 -5.92 -13.88
N GLY A 196 0.60 -7.24 -13.99
CA GLY A 196 1.72 -8.01 -13.48
C GLY A 196 3.08 -7.56 -14.01
N ARG A 197 3.20 -7.33 -15.32
CA ARG A 197 4.44 -6.82 -15.94
C ARG A 197 4.81 -5.42 -15.48
N ALA A 198 3.83 -4.51 -15.33
CA ALA A 198 4.13 -3.16 -14.84
C ALA A 198 4.63 -3.16 -13.39
N LEU A 199 3.96 -3.93 -12.55
CA LEU A 199 4.30 -4.07 -11.14
C LEU A 199 5.65 -4.76 -10.93
N GLU A 200 5.94 -5.83 -11.66
CA GLU A 200 7.20 -6.57 -11.57
C GLU A 200 8.40 -5.69 -11.92
N LYS A 201 8.31 -4.92 -13.01
CA LYS A 201 9.36 -3.97 -13.40
C LYS A 201 9.68 -2.96 -12.30
N VAL A 202 8.65 -2.42 -11.65
CA VAL A 202 8.81 -1.39 -10.62
C VAL A 202 9.29 -1.99 -9.32
N ASP A 203 8.77 -3.15 -8.93
CA ASP A 203 9.24 -3.86 -7.74
C ASP A 203 10.71 -4.24 -7.89
N HIS A 204 11.14 -4.76 -9.05
CA HIS A 204 12.53 -5.11 -9.30
C HIS A 204 13.48 -3.92 -9.12
N LEU A 205 13.08 -2.73 -9.57
CA LEU A 205 13.88 -1.50 -9.44
C LEU A 205 13.91 -0.93 -8.02
N LEU A 206 12.84 -1.12 -7.23
CA LEU A 206 12.67 -0.48 -5.93
C LEU A 206 12.92 -1.41 -4.74
N ARG A 207 12.97 -2.73 -4.97
CA ARG A 207 13.16 -3.74 -3.93
C ARG A 207 14.53 -3.53 -3.28
N LYS A 208 14.51 -3.27 -1.98
CA LYS A 208 15.69 -3.26 -1.11
C LYS A 208 15.66 -4.53 -0.26
N ASP A 209 16.79 -5.22 -0.16
CA ASP A 209 17.03 -6.34 0.78
C ASP A 209 16.06 -7.51 0.64
N GLY A 210 15.60 -7.74 -0.58
CA GLY A 210 14.66 -8.82 -0.86
C GLY A 210 13.24 -8.57 -0.36
N ASN A 211 12.92 -7.43 0.26
CA ASN A 211 11.55 -7.13 0.71
C ASN A 211 10.76 -6.43 -0.41
N PRO A 212 9.75 -7.10 -1.02
CA PRO A 212 9.03 -6.50 -2.12
C PRO A 212 8.21 -5.30 -1.63
N ARG A 213 8.07 -4.30 -2.48
CA ARG A 213 7.16 -3.15 -2.31
C ARG A 213 5.78 -3.43 -2.89
N VAL A 214 5.70 -4.37 -3.82
CA VAL A 214 4.44 -4.77 -4.45
C VAL A 214 4.03 -6.17 -4.01
N ARG A 215 2.74 -6.38 -3.78
CA ARG A 215 2.13 -7.70 -3.64
C ARG A 215 0.96 -7.79 -4.60
N PHE A 216 0.91 -8.87 -5.38
CA PHE A 216 -0.19 -9.16 -6.28
C PHE A 216 -0.92 -10.41 -5.79
N VAL A 217 -2.14 -10.23 -5.31
CA VAL A 217 -3.01 -11.25 -4.72
C VAL A 217 -4.13 -11.59 -5.69
N GLY A 218 -4.18 -12.84 -6.14
CA GLY A 218 -5.28 -13.36 -6.95
C GLY A 218 -6.36 -14.02 -6.09
N LEU A 219 -7.62 -13.81 -6.43
CA LEU A 219 -8.74 -14.59 -5.91
C LEU A 219 -9.29 -15.44 -7.05
N MET A 220 -9.43 -16.75 -6.84
CA MET A 220 -9.92 -17.66 -7.88
C MET A 220 -10.79 -18.76 -7.29
N PRO A 221 -11.91 -19.17 -7.91
CA PRO A 221 -12.66 -20.33 -7.47
C PRO A 221 -11.81 -21.59 -7.62
N TRP A 222 -11.77 -22.44 -6.60
CA TRP A 222 -11.07 -23.72 -6.63
C TRP A 222 -11.53 -24.61 -7.80
N SER A 223 -12.82 -24.55 -8.13
CA SER A 223 -13.42 -25.29 -9.23
C SER A 223 -12.88 -24.93 -10.61
N HIS A 224 -12.31 -23.74 -10.77
CA HIS A 224 -11.85 -23.22 -12.05
C HIS A 224 -10.34 -23.38 -12.24
N VAL A 225 -9.62 -23.89 -11.25
CA VAL A 225 -8.16 -24.01 -11.30
C VAL A 225 -7.76 -25.20 -12.17
N SER A 226 -6.93 -24.98 -13.19
CA SER A 226 -6.30 -26.07 -13.94
C SER A 226 -5.26 -26.79 -13.08
N GLN A 227 -5.02 -28.08 -13.33
CA GLN A 227 -4.00 -28.87 -12.61
C GLN A 227 -4.24 -28.93 -11.09
N ARG A 228 -5.49 -28.77 -10.65
CA ARG A 228 -5.86 -28.66 -9.22
C ARG A 228 -5.52 -29.90 -8.40
N GLU A 229 -5.49 -31.06 -9.04
CA GLU A 229 -5.07 -32.34 -8.46
C GLU A 229 -3.63 -32.29 -7.94
N PHE A 230 -2.73 -31.57 -8.64
CA PHE A 230 -1.33 -31.38 -8.22
C PHE A 230 -1.17 -30.35 -7.10
N LEU A 231 -2.18 -29.52 -6.86
CA LEU A 231 -2.19 -28.52 -5.78
C LEU A 231 -2.59 -29.14 -4.42
N THR A 232 -2.95 -30.41 -4.38
CA THR A 232 -3.33 -31.11 -3.14
C THR A 232 -2.08 -31.54 -2.36
N VAL A 233 -1.33 -30.55 -1.89
CA VAL A 233 -0.10 -30.72 -1.11
C VAL A 233 -0.18 -29.82 0.14
N GLN A 234 0.33 -30.31 1.26
CA GLN A 234 0.44 -29.56 2.51
C GLN A 234 1.87 -29.06 2.70
N ASP A 235 2.04 -27.73 2.74
CA ASP A 235 3.32 -27.04 2.97
C ASP A 235 4.43 -27.41 1.96
N GLY A 236 4.04 -27.71 0.71
CA GLY A 236 4.96 -28.18 -0.33
C GLY A 236 5.20 -27.19 -1.46
N LYS A 237 6.19 -27.51 -2.31
CA LYS A 237 6.43 -26.82 -3.57
C LYS A 237 5.83 -27.60 -4.73
N VAL A 238 5.01 -26.95 -5.54
CA VAL A 238 4.34 -27.57 -6.70
C VAL A 238 4.85 -26.91 -7.98
N ASP A 239 5.34 -27.72 -8.90
CA ASP A 239 5.69 -27.27 -10.25
C ASP A 239 4.42 -27.12 -11.07
N TYR A 240 4.14 -25.90 -11.51
CA TYR A 240 2.91 -25.56 -12.22
C TYR A 240 3.22 -25.21 -13.67
N ASP A 241 2.76 -26.04 -14.62
CA ASP A 241 3.03 -25.81 -16.04
C ASP A 241 2.03 -24.79 -16.61
N THR A 242 2.53 -23.61 -16.98
CA THR A 242 1.69 -22.53 -17.55
C THR A 242 1.27 -22.79 -19.00
N THR A 243 1.77 -23.85 -19.63
CA THR A 243 1.44 -24.25 -21.01
C THR A 243 0.43 -25.37 -21.08
N PHE A 244 0.09 -25.98 -19.93
CA PHE A 244 -0.93 -27.02 -19.85
C PHE A 244 -2.31 -26.44 -20.19
N TYR A 245 -3.12 -27.24 -20.87
CA TYR A 245 -4.48 -26.86 -21.25
C TYR A 245 -5.43 -27.98 -20.84
N GLU A 246 -6.49 -27.60 -20.14
CA GLU A 246 -7.54 -28.48 -19.66
C GLU A 246 -8.87 -27.77 -19.88
N ASP A 247 -9.78 -28.45 -20.58
CA ASP A 247 -11.08 -27.88 -20.92
C ASP A 247 -11.84 -27.45 -19.67
N HIS A 248 -12.54 -26.32 -19.76
CA HIS A 248 -13.32 -25.77 -18.65
C HIS A 248 -12.52 -25.49 -17.36
N THR A 249 -11.22 -25.19 -17.49
CA THR A 249 -10.40 -24.64 -16.40
C THR A 249 -9.65 -23.36 -16.83
N LEU A 250 -9.05 -22.69 -15.86
CA LEU A 250 -8.30 -21.44 -15.99
C LEU A 250 -6.91 -21.60 -15.38
N GLN A 251 -5.91 -21.04 -16.05
CA GLN A 251 -4.54 -21.03 -15.56
C GLN A 251 -4.36 -19.96 -14.48
N ILE A 252 -3.63 -20.27 -13.41
CA ILE A 252 -3.19 -19.27 -12.43
C ILE A 252 -2.13 -18.37 -13.08
N SER A 253 -2.25 -17.05 -12.95
CA SER A 253 -1.28 -16.14 -13.56
C SER A 253 0.10 -16.22 -12.90
N PRO A 254 1.19 -16.34 -13.69
CA PRO A 254 2.55 -16.41 -13.18
C PRO A 254 3.07 -15.09 -12.59
N PHE A 255 2.31 -14.00 -12.74
CA PHE A 255 2.65 -12.69 -12.16
C PHE A 255 2.15 -12.51 -10.73
N LEU A 256 1.32 -13.44 -10.23
CA LEU A 256 0.83 -13.38 -8.87
C LEU A 256 1.93 -13.72 -7.87
N THR A 257 1.90 -13.03 -6.74
CA THR A 257 2.74 -13.34 -5.58
C THR A 257 2.04 -14.26 -4.59
N HIS A 258 0.71 -14.15 -4.53
CA HIS A 258 -0.15 -14.91 -3.63
C HIS A 258 -1.47 -15.21 -4.36
N VAL A 259 -2.07 -16.36 -4.09
CA VAL A 259 -3.40 -16.71 -4.61
C VAL A 259 -4.23 -17.41 -3.52
N LEU A 260 -5.46 -16.95 -3.36
CA LEU A 260 -6.46 -17.56 -2.50
C LEU A 260 -7.46 -18.30 -3.39
N LEU A 261 -7.54 -19.62 -3.20
CA LEU A 261 -8.37 -20.52 -3.98
C LEU A 261 -9.65 -20.83 -3.20
N LEU A 262 -10.73 -20.15 -3.58
CA LEU A 262 -11.99 -20.15 -2.84
C LEU A 262 -12.82 -21.38 -3.18
N ASP A 263 -13.13 -22.15 -2.15
CA ASP A 263 -13.88 -23.38 -2.26
C ASP A 263 -15.25 -23.25 -1.61
N ASP A 264 -16.30 -23.39 -2.41
CA ASP A 264 -17.69 -23.49 -1.95
C ASP A 264 -18.29 -24.87 -2.23
N GLY A 265 -17.47 -25.83 -2.66
CA GLY A 265 -17.85 -27.20 -2.97
C GLY A 265 -18.62 -27.36 -4.28
N CYS A 266 -18.79 -26.29 -5.06
CA CYS A 266 -19.53 -26.29 -6.31
C CYS A 266 -18.63 -25.92 -7.50
N CYS A 267 -18.90 -26.52 -8.65
CA CYS A 267 -18.35 -26.13 -9.94
C CYS A 267 -19.43 -25.37 -10.73
N ARG A 268 -19.37 -24.04 -10.68
CA ARG A 268 -20.27 -23.16 -11.43
C ARG A 268 -19.64 -22.75 -12.76
N LYS A 269 -20.46 -22.22 -13.67
CA LYS A 269 -19.96 -21.59 -14.90
C LYS A 269 -19.09 -20.36 -14.58
N PHE A 270 -18.20 -20.03 -15.51
CA PHE A 270 -17.21 -18.94 -15.40
C PHE A 270 -17.81 -17.53 -15.37
N ASP A 271 -19.04 -17.38 -15.86
CA ASP A 271 -19.77 -16.12 -15.89
C ASP A 271 -20.29 -15.68 -14.52
N ILE A 272 -20.42 -16.58 -13.54
CA ILE A 272 -20.95 -16.23 -12.22
C ILE A 272 -19.89 -15.52 -11.35
N LEU A 273 -20.32 -14.50 -10.60
CA LEU A 273 -19.54 -13.70 -9.64
C LEU A 273 -19.04 -14.48 -8.40
N ASN A 274 -18.41 -15.64 -8.60
CA ASN A 274 -18.14 -16.64 -7.56
C ASN A 274 -17.29 -16.13 -6.38
N CYS A 275 -16.40 -15.17 -6.62
CA CYS A 275 -15.51 -14.62 -5.59
C CYS A 275 -16.02 -13.32 -4.97
N ASN A 276 -17.12 -12.74 -5.46
CA ASN A 276 -17.49 -11.36 -5.14
C ASN A 276 -17.72 -11.13 -3.64
N GLU A 277 -18.47 -12.05 -3.01
CA GLU A 277 -18.82 -11.94 -1.60
C GLU A 277 -17.59 -11.99 -0.69
N PHE A 278 -16.74 -13.00 -0.89
CA PHE A 278 -15.47 -13.13 -0.16
C PHE A 278 -14.59 -11.89 -0.37
N ARG A 279 -14.52 -11.41 -1.62
CA ARG A 279 -13.66 -10.31 -2.01
C ARG A 279 -14.01 -9.00 -1.30
N TRP A 280 -15.28 -8.59 -1.27
CA TRP A 280 -15.64 -7.34 -0.56
C TRP A 280 -15.49 -7.47 0.95
N ARG A 281 -15.71 -8.67 1.52
CA ARG A 281 -15.46 -8.96 2.95
C ARG A 281 -13.98 -8.80 3.28
N LEU A 282 -13.10 -9.32 2.43
CA LEU A 282 -11.66 -9.17 2.55
C LEU A 282 -11.24 -7.69 2.42
N GLU A 283 -11.71 -6.99 1.38
CA GLU A 283 -11.44 -5.56 1.18
C GLU A 283 -11.86 -4.73 2.41
N SER A 284 -13.06 -4.98 2.93
CA SER A 284 -13.57 -4.29 4.13
C SER A 284 -12.68 -4.59 5.35
N LYS A 285 -12.28 -5.84 5.52
CA LYS A 285 -11.42 -6.28 6.63
C LYS A 285 -10.02 -5.67 6.57
N ILE A 286 -9.44 -5.57 5.37
CA ILE A 286 -8.16 -4.89 5.14
C ILE A 286 -8.28 -3.39 5.49
N CYS A 287 -9.38 -2.75 5.10
CA CYS A 287 -9.61 -1.34 5.36
C CYS A 287 -9.79 -1.04 6.85
N MET A 288 -10.53 -1.88 7.57
CA MET A 288 -10.87 -1.65 8.98
C MET A 288 -9.74 -2.06 9.93
N ASP A 289 -9.16 -3.25 9.73
CA ASP A 289 -8.25 -3.86 10.72
C ASP A 289 -6.84 -4.12 10.16
N GLY A 290 -6.69 -4.12 8.84
CA GLY A 290 -5.40 -4.25 8.17
C GLY A 290 -4.59 -2.95 8.13
N GLY A 291 -5.23 -1.80 8.36
CA GLY A 291 -4.58 -0.49 8.38
C GLY A 291 -4.19 0.07 7.01
N ALA A 292 -4.62 -0.58 5.91
CA ALA A 292 -4.37 -0.12 4.55
C ALA A 292 -5.61 0.57 3.97
N LEU A 293 -5.40 1.62 3.18
CA LEU A 293 -6.49 2.26 2.44
C LEU A 293 -6.86 1.40 1.24
N VAL A 294 -8.15 1.15 1.03
CA VAL A 294 -8.65 0.29 -0.05
C VAL A 294 -9.47 1.14 -1.03
N VAL A 295 -9.14 1.04 -2.32
CA VAL A 295 -9.93 1.60 -3.42
C VAL A 295 -10.18 0.48 -4.43
N ALA A 296 -11.43 0.38 -4.88
CA ALA A 296 -11.79 -0.47 -5.99
C ALA A 296 -11.61 0.29 -7.32
N VAL A 297 -11.12 -0.40 -8.35
CA VAL A 297 -10.95 0.14 -9.70
C VAL A 297 -11.71 -0.78 -10.64
N LEU A 298 -12.75 -0.26 -11.29
CA LEU A 298 -13.57 -1.00 -12.23
C LEU A 298 -13.32 -0.49 -13.66
N TRP A 299 -13.13 -1.43 -14.57
CA TRP A 299 -13.00 -1.20 -16.01
C TRP A 299 -13.89 -2.18 -16.78
N GLY A 300 -14.48 -1.74 -17.88
CA GLY A 300 -15.34 -2.57 -18.72
C GLY A 300 -16.51 -3.15 -17.94
N GLY A 301 -16.72 -4.46 -18.09
CA GLY A 301 -17.54 -5.26 -17.19
C GLY A 301 -18.90 -5.67 -17.74
N SER A 302 -19.41 -6.77 -17.18
CA SER A 302 -20.73 -7.38 -17.41
C SER A 302 -21.81 -6.77 -16.53
N ALA A 303 -23.07 -7.17 -16.70
CA ALA A 303 -24.18 -6.72 -15.85
C ALA A 303 -23.88 -6.91 -14.34
N GLY A 304 -23.26 -8.02 -13.96
CA GLY A 304 -22.85 -8.33 -12.58
C GLY A 304 -21.74 -7.45 -12.04
N SER A 305 -21.01 -6.74 -12.89
CA SER A 305 -20.04 -5.73 -12.45
C SER A 305 -20.73 -4.55 -11.75
N ILE A 306 -22.02 -4.32 -12.01
CA ILE A 306 -22.83 -3.34 -11.27
C ILE A 306 -23.08 -3.81 -9.84
N THR A 307 -23.40 -5.09 -9.63
CA THR A 307 -23.45 -5.69 -8.29
C THR A 307 -22.12 -5.59 -7.56
N GLN A 308 -20.99 -5.80 -8.27
CA GLN A 308 -19.66 -5.58 -7.68
C GLN A 308 -19.47 -4.12 -7.25
N ALA A 309 -19.85 -3.16 -8.09
CA ALA A 309 -19.76 -1.74 -7.78
C ALA A 309 -20.64 -1.34 -6.58
N GLU A 310 -21.92 -1.72 -6.62
CA GLU A 310 -22.92 -1.47 -5.57
C GLU A 310 -22.44 -1.95 -4.21
N THR A 311 -21.94 -3.20 -4.16
CA THR A 311 -21.48 -3.81 -2.90
C THR A 311 -20.30 -3.08 -2.27
N ARG A 312 -19.44 -2.41 -3.06
CA ARG A 312 -18.32 -1.61 -2.52
C ARG A 312 -18.79 -0.26 -1.99
N ILE A 313 -19.66 0.41 -2.73
CA ILE A 313 -20.22 1.70 -2.34
C ILE A 313 -20.97 1.57 -1.01
N ASN A 314 -21.81 0.55 -0.85
CA ASN A 314 -22.50 0.24 0.41
C ASN A 314 -21.58 -0.06 1.60
N ARG A 315 -20.31 -0.40 1.34
CA ARG A 315 -19.29 -0.67 2.36
C ARG A 315 -18.30 0.48 2.54
N HIS A 316 -18.62 1.64 1.98
CA HIS A 316 -17.78 2.84 2.06
C HIS A 316 -16.38 2.63 1.47
N ILE A 317 -16.28 1.78 0.45
CA ILE A 317 -15.05 1.58 -0.34
C ILE A 317 -15.19 2.47 -1.59
N PRO A 318 -14.32 3.48 -1.78
CA PRO A 318 -14.38 4.33 -2.96
C PRO A 318 -14.13 3.51 -4.24
N LEU A 319 -14.84 3.87 -5.30
CA LEU A 319 -14.80 3.16 -6.58
C LEU A 319 -14.35 4.10 -7.70
N VAL A 320 -13.21 3.77 -8.31
CA VAL A 320 -12.70 4.44 -9.50
C VAL A 320 -13.23 3.73 -10.74
N LEU A 321 -13.96 4.44 -11.58
CA LEU A 321 -14.57 3.98 -12.82
C LEU A 321 -13.73 4.46 -14.00
N LEU A 322 -13.13 3.54 -14.75
CA LEU A 322 -12.33 3.85 -15.94
C LEU A 322 -13.25 3.87 -17.16
N GLN A 323 -13.44 5.05 -17.77
CA GLN A 323 -14.37 5.28 -18.88
C GLN A 323 -13.69 6.04 -20.03
N PRO A 324 -14.14 5.92 -21.29
CA PRO A 324 -15.09 4.92 -21.77
C PRO A 324 -14.46 3.53 -21.93
N THR A 325 -15.23 2.46 -21.71
CA THR A 325 -14.74 1.07 -21.89
C THR A 325 -15.69 0.14 -22.67
N ASN A 326 -16.86 0.62 -23.05
CA ASN A 326 -17.95 -0.12 -23.70
C ASN A 326 -18.49 -1.29 -22.84
N GLY A 327 -18.60 -1.09 -21.52
CA GLY A 327 -19.10 -2.10 -20.57
C GLY A 327 -20.02 -1.50 -19.50
N ALA A 328 -20.13 -2.20 -18.37
CA ALA A 328 -20.94 -1.77 -17.22
C ALA A 328 -20.55 -0.39 -16.68
N VAL A 329 -19.27 -0.03 -16.77
CA VAL A 329 -18.82 1.32 -16.39
C VAL A 329 -19.58 2.40 -17.16
N ASP A 330 -19.78 2.23 -18.46
CA ASP A 330 -20.46 3.24 -19.29
C ASP A 330 -21.95 3.36 -18.95
N VAL A 331 -22.58 2.28 -18.45
CA VAL A 331 -23.94 2.33 -17.90
C VAL A 331 -23.98 3.17 -16.62
N ILE A 332 -23.03 2.95 -15.70
CA ILE A 332 -22.93 3.73 -14.45
C ILE A 332 -22.63 5.21 -14.77
N SER A 333 -21.79 5.47 -15.75
CA SER A 333 -21.51 6.82 -16.24
C SER A 333 -22.74 7.50 -16.82
N LYS A 334 -23.52 6.78 -17.63
CA LYS A 334 -24.77 7.32 -18.17
C LYS A 334 -25.79 7.62 -17.08
N ALA A 335 -25.89 6.74 -16.08
CA ALA A 335 -26.72 6.98 -14.90
C ALA A 335 -26.23 8.20 -14.10
N MET A 336 -24.92 8.42 -14.01
CA MET A 336 -24.35 9.62 -13.36
C MET A 336 -24.69 10.91 -14.12
N ASP A 337 -24.70 10.88 -15.44
CA ASP A 337 -25.10 12.03 -16.25
C ASP A 337 -26.58 12.38 -16.04
N PHE A 338 -27.46 11.38 -15.95
CA PHE A 338 -28.85 11.58 -15.56
C PHE A 338 -28.95 12.14 -14.14
N HIS A 339 -28.28 11.53 -13.17
CA HIS A 339 -28.25 11.98 -11.78
C HIS A 339 -27.85 13.45 -11.64
N ARG A 340 -26.81 13.90 -12.37
CA ARG A 340 -26.35 15.29 -12.35
C ARG A 340 -27.37 16.31 -12.88
N ALA A 341 -28.36 15.87 -13.67
CA ALA A 341 -29.44 16.74 -14.11
C ALA A 341 -30.39 17.11 -12.96
N TYR A 342 -30.49 16.27 -11.93
CA TYR A 342 -31.22 16.54 -10.70
C TYR A 342 -30.32 17.35 -9.75
N LYS A 343 -30.55 18.66 -9.66
CA LYS A 343 -29.79 19.58 -8.80
C LYS A 343 -30.07 19.38 -7.30
N ASP A 344 -29.76 18.18 -6.79
CA ASP A 344 -29.94 17.66 -5.43
C ASP A 344 -31.33 17.07 -5.06
N ASP A 345 -32.32 17.12 -5.95
CA ASP A 345 -33.66 16.51 -5.74
C ASP A 345 -33.78 15.08 -6.34
N PHE A 346 -32.72 14.28 -6.25
CA PHE A 346 -32.74 12.92 -6.80
C PHE A 346 -33.38 11.93 -5.81
N GLU A 347 -34.54 11.38 -6.18
CA GLU A 347 -35.17 10.25 -5.48
C GLU A 347 -34.95 8.94 -6.25
N GLU A 348 -35.26 8.96 -7.55
CA GLU A 348 -35.04 7.84 -8.46
C GLU A 348 -34.94 8.30 -9.92
N PHE A 349 -34.44 7.42 -10.78
CA PHE A 349 -34.47 7.64 -12.23
C PHE A 349 -35.90 7.62 -12.76
N SER A 350 -36.21 8.52 -13.70
CA SER A 350 -37.50 8.55 -14.40
C SER A 350 -37.71 7.30 -15.26
N SER A 351 -38.95 7.02 -15.66
CA SER A 351 -39.27 5.83 -16.48
C SER A 351 -38.50 5.80 -17.81
N ASN A 352 -38.36 6.96 -18.48
CA ASN A 352 -37.59 7.06 -19.72
C ASN A 352 -36.08 6.82 -19.50
N GLU A 353 -35.51 7.31 -18.40
CA GLU A 353 -34.11 7.04 -18.06
C GLU A 353 -33.89 5.57 -17.73
N LYS A 354 -34.82 4.95 -16.98
CA LYS A 354 -34.81 3.50 -16.69
C LYS A 354 -34.86 2.67 -17.97
N GLU A 355 -35.70 3.02 -18.95
CA GLU A 355 -35.77 2.33 -20.25
C GLU A 355 -34.43 2.38 -21.01
N ILE A 356 -33.77 3.54 -21.02
CA ILE A 356 -32.45 3.72 -21.65
C ILE A 356 -31.40 2.87 -20.94
N LEU A 357 -31.34 2.95 -19.60
CA LEU A 357 -30.38 2.17 -18.81
C LEU A 357 -30.61 0.67 -18.96
N GLN A 358 -31.87 0.22 -18.93
CA GLN A 358 -32.24 -1.17 -19.14
C GLN A 358 -31.82 -1.67 -20.52
N ALA A 359 -32.04 -0.86 -21.57
CA ALA A 359 -31.59 -1.20 -22.92
C ALA A 359 -30.06 -1.34 -23.00
N MET A 360 -29.31 -0.49 -22.29
CA MET A 360 -27.85 -0.62 -22.19
C MET A 360 -27.44 -1.90 -21.44
N LEU A 361 -28.11 -2.21 -20.32
CA LEU A 361 -27.86 -3.43 -19.54
C LEU A 361 -28.12 -4.70 -20.36
N ASN A 362 -29.20 -4.73 -21.13
CA ASN A 362 -29.54 -5.85 -22.02
C ASN A 362 -28.50 -6.09 -23.12
N ASN A 363 -27.72 -5.06 -23.48
CA ASN A 363 -26.64 -5.19 -24.46
C ASN A 363 -25.32 -5.66 -23.85
N LEU A 364 -25.21 -5.70 -22.52
CA LEU A 364 -24.03 -6.23 -21.85
C LEU A 364 -24.02 -7.76 -21.86
N LYS A 365 -22.83 -8.34 -21.61
CA LYS A 365 -22.73 -9.77 -21.32
C LYS A 365 -23.56 -10.09 -20.08
N SER A 366 -24.46 -11.06 -20.21
CA SER A 366 -25.35 -11.49 -19.12
C SER A 366 -24.70 -12.59 -18.29
N ASP A 367 -24.25 -12.19 -17.10
CA ASP A 367 -23.86 -13.04 -15.97
C ASP A 367 -24.93 -13.04 -14.86
N ILE A 368 -25.73 -11.97 -14.81
CA ILE A 368 -26.95 -11.85 -14.01
C ILE A 368 -28.11 -11.32 -14.87
N PRO A 369 -29.37 -11.48 -14.44
CA PRO A 369 -30.51 -10.82 -15.07
C PRO A 369 -30.35 -9.30 -15.10
N ALA A 370 -30.72 -8.66 -16.21
CA ALA A 370 -30.62 -7.21 -16.36
C ALA A 370 -31.49 -6.45 -15.34
N ASP A 371 -32.64 -7.00 -14.95
CA ASP A 371 -33.51 -6.41 -13.93
C ASP A 371 -32.84 -6.37 -12.55
N ASP A 372 -32.10 -7.42 -12.19
CA ASP A 372 -31.31 -7.45 -10.95
C ASP A 372 -30.20 -6.40 -10.99
N ALA A 373 -29.51 -6.29 -12.14
CA ALA A 373 -28.47 -5.28 -12.36
C ALA A 373 -29.04 -3.85 -12.30
N MET A 374 -30.25 -3.62 -12.80
CA MET A 374 -30.93 -2.32 -12.73
C MET A 374 -31.29 -1.97 -11.28
N ALA A 375 -31.76 -2.93 -10.49
CA ALA A 375 -32.03 -2.74 -9.07
C ALA A 375 -30.75 -2.39 -8.28
N ASP A 376 -29.65 -3.07 -8.57
CA ASP A 376 -28.34 -2.75 -7.98
C ASP A 376 -27.83 -1.38 -8.42
N LEU A 377 -28.03 -1.00 -9.69
CA LEU A 377 -27.68 0.32 -10.19
C LEU A 377 -28.43 1.42 -9.43
N GLN A 378 -29.72 1.24 -9.13
CA GLN A 378 -30.46 2.22 -8.31
C GLN A 378 -29.88 2.34 -6.90
N ARG A 379 -29.54 1.21 -6.25
CA ARG A 379 -28.94 1.21 -4.90
C ARG A 379 -27.56 1.87 -4.88
N LEU A 380 -26.78 1.67 -5.93
CA LEU A 380 -25.46 2.28 -6.08
C LEU A 380 -25.50 3.81 -5.98
N PHE A 381 -26.60 4.46 -6.42
CA PHE A 381 -26.75 5.91 -6.36
C PHE A 381 -27.19 6.46 -5.01
N ILE A 382 -27.46 5.60 -4.01
CA ILE A 382 -27.74 6.03 -2.62
C ILE A 382 -26.52 6.78 -2.03
N ASP A 383 -25.30 6.28 -2.27
CA ASP A 383 -24.06 6.95 -1.85
C ASP A 383 -23.09 7.18 -3.03
N TRP A 384 -23.61 7.80 -4.08
CA TRP A 384 -22.89 8.08 -5.33
C TRP A 384 -21.59 8.90 -5.15
N ARG A 385 -21.39 9.57 -4.01
CA ARG A 385 -20.25 10.48 -3.75
C ARG A 385 -18.90 9.75 -3.74
N LEU A 386 -18.94 8.45 -3.43
CA LEU A 386 -17.81 7.53 -3.44
C LEU A 386 -17.35 7.14 -4.86
N LEU A 387 -18.15 7.44 -5.89
CA LEU A 387 -17.79 7.21 -7.28
C LEU A 387 -16.77 8.25 -7.75
N VAL A 388 -15.71 7.78 -8.39
CA VAL A 388 -14.67 8.62 -9.00
C VAL A 388 -14.53 8.23 -10.46
N PHE A 389 -14.94 9.10 -11.36
CA PHE A 389 -14.85 8.85 -12.79
C PHE A 389 -13.48 9.27 -13.31
N HIS A 390 -12.82 8.37 -14.03
CA HIS A 390 -11.56 8.61 -14.71
C HIS A 390 -11.75 8.46 -16.21
N ASP A 391 -11.56 9.55 -16.94
CA ASP A 391 -11.60 9.53 -18.39
C ASP A 391 -10.25 9.10 -18.97
N ILE A 392 -10.21 7.91 -19.58
CA ILE A 392 -9.01 7.31 -20.18
C ILE A 392 -8.48 8.13 -21.37
N ASP A 393 -9.32 8.98 -21.97
CA ASP A 393 -8.95 9.82 -23.11
C ASP A 393 -8.33 11.15 -22.69
N THR A 394 -8.35 11.47 -21.40
CA THR A 394 -7.70 12.67 -20.86
C THR A 394 -6.22 12.43 -20.54
N ASN A 395 -5.47 13.53 -20.40
CA ASN A 395 -4.07 13.48 -19.91
C ASN A 395 -3.98 13.43 -18.38
N ILE A 396 -5.10 13.25 -17.67
CA ILE A 396 -5.09 13.14 -16.22
C ILE A 396 -4.45 11.81 -15.85
N LYS A 397 -3.43 11.85 -15.00
CA LYS A 397 -2.74 10.64 -14.54
C LYS A 397 -3.64 9.82 -13.61
N LEU A 398 -3.71 8.50 -13.80
CA LEU A 398 -4.44 7.60 -12.90
C LEU A 398 -3.97 7.73 -11.45
N HIS A 399 -2.67 7.89 -11.20
CA HIS A 399 -2.11 8.13 -9.85
C HIS A 399 -2.77 9.33 -9.14
N THR A 400 -3.14 10.39 -9.86
CA THR A 400 -3.89 11.53 -9.32
C THR A 400 -5.32 11.16 -8.95
N THR A 401 -5.97 10.35 -9.77
CA THR A 401 -7.34 9.91 -9.50
C THR A 401 -7.40 8.94 -8.33
N LEU A 402 -6.44 8.02 -8.23
CA LEU A 402 -6.30 7.11 -7.08
C LEU A 402 -6.09 7.90 -5.80
N PHE A 403 -5.21 8.91 -5.82
CA PHE A 403 -5.00 9.80 -4.67
C PHE A 403 -6.29 10.49 -4.23
N ASP A 404 -7.07 11.02 -5.19
CA ASP A 404 -8.36 11.66 -4.89
C ASP A 404 -9.36 10.65 -4.33
N ALA A 405 -9.43 9.44 -4.90
CA ALA A 405 -10.30 8.37 -4.39
C ALA A 405 -9.96 7.96 -2.96
N PHE A 406 -8.67 7.81 -2.62
CA PHE A 406 -8.23 7.50 -1.26
C PHE A 406 -8.55 8.60 -0.26
N SER A 407 -8.57 9.87 -0.69
CA SER A 407 -8.76 11.03 0.19
C SER A 407 -10.21 11.49 0.33
N LYS A 408 -11.11 11.07 -0.57
CA LYS A 408 -12.53 11.51 -0.61
C LYS A 408 -13.30 11.20 0.68
N HIS A 409 -12.94 10.15 1.42
CA HIS A 409 -13.64 9.76 2.64
C HIS A 409 -12.65 9.49 3.76
N ARG A 410 -12.97 10.02 4.95
CA ARG A 410 -12.26 9.90 6.24
C ARG A 410 -11.19 10.94 6.56
N PHE A 411 -10.76 11.79 5.63
CA PHE A 411 -9.63 12.68 5.93
C PHE A 411 -10.06 14.02 6.50
N THR A 412 -9.54 14.34 7.68
CA THR A 412 -9.44 15.73 8.15
C THR A 412 -8.37 16.50 7.35
N ALA A 413 -8.29 17.81 7.53
CA ALA A 413 -7.25 18.63 6.89
C ALA A 413 -5.84 18.12 7.22
N GLY A 414 -5.61 17.67 8.45
CA GLY A 414 -4.34 17.09 8.88
C GLY A 414 -4.04 15.76 8.18
N ASP A 415 -5.04 14.86 8.09
CA ASP A 415 -4.87 13.56 7.44
C ASP A 415 -4.58 13.72 5.95
N TYR A 416 -5.25 14.67 5.30
CA TYR A 416 -5.02 14.96 3.88
C TYR A 416 -3.59 15.47 3.62
N VAL A 417 -3.07 16.37 4.47
CA VAL A 417 -1.69 16.88 4.35
C VAL A 417 -0.68 15.78 4.63
N GLU A 418 -0.90 14.96 5.65
CA GLU A 418 -0.07 13.80 5.97
C GLU A 418 -0.02 12.81 4.81
N PHE A 419 -1.17 12.47 4.25
CA PHE A 419 -1.29 11.59 3.10
C PHE A 419 -0.61 12.18 1.86
N SER A 420 -0.80 13.47 1.58
CA SER A 420 -0.12 14.20 0.52
C SER A 420 1.40 14.15 0.68
N LEU A 421 1.91 14.28 1.91
CA LEU A 421 3.33 14.19 2.20
C LEU A 421 3.89 12.79 1.92
N LYS A 422 3.21 11.74 2.41
CA LYS A 422 3.57 10.34 2.17
C LYS A 422 3.60 10.01 0.68
N TRP A 423 2.61 10.49 -0.07
CA TRP A 423 2.50 10.31 -1.52
C TRP A 423 3.34 11.28 -2.36
N ASN A 424 4.05 12.23 -1.72
CA ASN A 424 4.81 13.28 -2.39
C ASN A 424 3.97 14.14 -3.36
N ARG A 425 2.73 14.47 -2.98
CA ARG A 425 1.76 15.26 -3.76
C ARG A 425 1.62 16.67 -3.22
N VAL A 426 2.67 17.47 -3.42
CA VAL A 426 2.67 18.89 -3.02
C VAL A 426 1.61 19.70 -3.79
N ASP A 427 1.38 19.34 -5.05
CA ASP A 427 0.39 19.96 -5.93
C ASP A 427 -1.03 19.89 -5.34
N LYS A 428 -1.35 18.80 -4.64
CA LYS A 428 -2.66 18.59 -4.02
C LYS A 428 -2.92 19.47 -2.81
N ILE A 429 -1.87 19.88 -2.09
CA ILE A 429 -2.00 20.82 -0.97
C ILE A 429 -2.14 22.25 -1.48
N MET A 430 -1.42 22.60 -2.56
CA MET A 430 -1.46 23.96 -3.12
C MET A 430 -2.85 24.38 -3.64
N LEU A 431 -3.72 23.41 -3.91
CA LEU A 431 -5.11 23.64 -4.34
C LEU A 431 -6.08 23.85 -3.17
N LEU A 432 -5.66 23.59 -1.93
CA LEU A 432 -6.54 23.72 -0.76
C LEU A 432 -6.67 25.17 -0.32
N ASP A 433 -7.85 25.52 0.20
CA ASP A 433 -8.10 26.81 0.85
C ASP A 433 -7.16 26.98 2.06
N PRO A 434 -6.39 28.08 2.14
CA PRO A 434 -5.58 28.40 3.33
C PRO A 434 -6.37 28.36 4.64
N ASN A 435 -7.66 28.69 4.63
CA ASN A 435 -8.54 28.61 5.81
C ASN A 435 -8.85 27.16 6.23
N TYR A 436 -8.77 26.21 5.30
CA TYR A 436 -8.90 24.78 5.62
C TYR A 436 -7.61 24.27 6.28
N LEU A 437 -6.45 24.70 5.78
CA LEU A 437 -5.13 24.36 6.32
C LEU A 437 -4.87 24.97 7.70
N SER A 438 -5.42 26.15 7.99
CA SER A 438 -5.28 26.80 9.30
C SER A 438 -6.04 26.09 10.43
N LYS A 439 -6.99 25.19 10.10
CA LYS A 439 -7.69 24.35 11.09
C LYS A 439 -6.79 23.27 11.69
N ILE A 440 -5.63 23.00 11.11
CA ILE A 440 -4.72 21.98 11.61
C ILE A 440 -4.06 22.48 12.90
N PRO A 441 -4.17 21.75 14.03
CA PRO A 441 -3.57 22.15 15.30
C PRO A 441 -2.06 22.38 15.18
N HIS A 442 -1.53 23.35 15.93
CA HIS A 442 -0.12 23.75 15.86
C HIS A 442 0.84 22.56 16.07
N ALA A 443 0.58 21.74 17.09
CA ALA A 443 1.37 20.54 17.37
C ALA A 443 1.39 19.55 16.18
N ARG A 444 0.25 19.37 15.49
CA ARG A 444 0.18 18.50 14.31
C ARG A 444 0.95 19.08 13.13
N ARG A 445 0.90 20.40 12.90
CA ARG A 445 1.72 21.05 11.86
C ARG A 445 3.21 20.84 12.10
N ASN A 446 3.65 20.94 13.36
CA ASN A 446 5.03 20.69 13.74
C ASN A 446 5.46 19.25 13.43
N ASN A 447 4.64 18.27 13.79
CA ASN A 447 4.91 16.85 13.50
C ASN A 447 5.00 16.56 11.99
N LEU A 448 4.11 17.19 11.20
CA LEU A 448 4.13 17.08 9.74
C LEU A 448 5.37 17.73 9.11
N PHE A 449 5.83 18.86 9.65
CA PHE A 449 7.07 19.50 9.23
C PHE A 449 8.29 18.63 9.50
N ALA A 450 8.40 18.07 10.72
CA ALA A 450 9.48 17.14 11.06
C ALA A 450 9.48 15.90 10.16
N SER A 451 8.29 15.34 9.90
CA SER A 451 8.11 14.21 8.97
C SER A 451 8.57 14.57 7.55
N ALA A 452 8.32 15.79 7.09
CA ALA A 452 8.74 16.24 5.77
C ALA A 452 10.24 16.42 5.64
N LEU A 453 10.91 16.83 6.71
CA LEU A 453 12.38 16.88 6.78
C LEU A 453 12.96 15.47 6.71
N LEU A 454 12.48 14.54 7.54
CA LEU A 454 12.95 13.15 7.57
C LEU A 454 12.76 12.42 6.22
N ALA A 455 11.62 12.65 5.57
CA ALA A 455 11.31 12.07 4.27
C ALA A 455 11.98 12.79 3.07
N ASP A 456 12.81 13.82 3.32
CA ASP A 456 13.50 14.63 2.32
C ASP A 456 12.54 15.27 1.28
N ARG A 457 11.35 15.70 1.73
CA ARG A 457 10.29 16.27 0.89
C ARG A 457 10.33 17.80 0.90
N TYR A 458 11.40 18.36 0.34
CA TYR A 458 11.64 19.81 0.32
C TYR A 458 10.49 20.70 -0.20
N PRO A 459 9.64 20.31 -1.19
CA PRO A 459 8.58 21.19 -1.68
C PRO A 459 7.51 21.53 -0.64
N PHE A 460 7.39 20.71 0.41
CA PHE A 460 6.43 20.91 1.49
C PHE A 460 6.91 21.94 2.54
N ILE A 461 8.22 22.13 2.67
CA ILE A 461 8.83 22.97 3.70
C ILE A 461 8.33 24.43 3.61
N PRO A 462 8.31 25.09 2.43
CA PRO A 462 7.75 26.44 2.31
C PRO A 462 6.26 26.51 2.64
N ILE A 463 5.49 25.45 2.36
CA ILE A 463 4.06 25.40 2.64
C ILE A 463 3.83 25.36 4.16
N PHE A 464 4.55 24.51 4.88
CA PHE A 464 4.44 24.42 6.33
C PHE A 464 4.85 25.71 7.05
N VAL A 465 5.89 26.40 6.57
CA VAL A 465 6.25 27.73 7.10
C VAL A 465 5.13 28.74 6.87
N LYS A 466 4.53 28.78 5.66
CA LYS A 466 3.35 29.61 5.38
C LYS A 466 2.13 29.24 6.23
N MET A 467 1.99 27.97 6.58
CA MET A 467 0.94 27.48 7.47
C MET A 467 1.18 27.85 8.94
N GLY A 468 2.28 28.54 9.29
CA GLY A 468 2.54 29.05 10.63
C GLY A 468 3.23 28.05 11.56
N VAL A 469 4.15 27.24 11.04
CA VAL A 469 5.10 26.47 11.86
C VAL A 469 6.16 27.41 12.45
N ASP A 470 6.23 27.50 13.78
CA ASP A 470 7.28 28.27 14.45
C ASP A 470 8.57 27.46 14.57
N LEU A 471 9.55 27.82 13.73
CA LEU A 471 10.87 27.19 13.67
C LEU A 471 11.63 27.27 15.01
N ASN A 472 11.37 28.28 15.84
CA ASN A 472 12.03 28.42 17.14
C ASN A 472 11.50 27.44 18.20
N THR A 473 10.31 26.87 17.98
CA THR A 473 9.72 25.87 18.89
C THR A 473 10.09 24.45 18.47
N ILE A 474 10.08 24.17 17.16
CA ILE A 474 10.26 22.82 16.64
C ILE A 474 11.73 22.40 16.50
N VAL A 475 12.62 23.32 16.12
CA VAL A 475 14.02 22.99 15.87
C VAL A 475 14.77 22.97 17.20
N THR A 476 14.80 21.78 17.78
CA THR A 476 15.51 21.47 19.02
C THR A 476 16.73 20.59 18.73
N PRO A 477 17.70 20.51 19.66
CA PRO A 477 18.79 19.53 19.57
C PRO A 477 18.28 18.09 19.37
N ASN A 478 17.17 17.71 20.04
CA ASN A 478 16.53 16.39 19.87
C ASN A 478 16.08 16.13 18.43
N LEU A 479 15.44 17.12 17.79
CA LEU A 479 15.05 16.99 16.40
C LEU A 479 16.28 16.86 15.49
N LEU A 480 17.30 17.69 15.68
CA LEU A 480 18.54 17.60 14.89
C LEU A 480 19.23 16.24 15.05
N HIS A 481 19.33 15.73 16.28
CA HIS A 481 19.88 14.40 16.53
C HIS A 481 19.11 13.32 15.77
N THR A 482 17.78 13.38 15.78
CA THR A 482 16.91 12.48 15.01
C THR A 482 17.21 12.63 13.50
N LEU A 483 17.22 13.86 12.99
CA LEU A 483 17.47 14.16 11.57
C LEU A 483 18.85 13.67 11.09
N TYR A 484 19.90 13.77 11.92
CA TYR A 484 21.24 13.29 11.58
C TYR A 484 21.36 11.77 11.59
N ASN A 485 20.55 11.06 12.40
CA ASN A 485 20.61 9.61 12.54
C ASN A 485 19.61 8.85 11.65
N GLU A 486 18.44 9.44 11.34
CA GLU A 486 17.36 8.79 10.58
C GLU A 486 17.30 9.23 9.11
N SER A 487 18.16 10.14 8.68
CA SER A 487 18.19 10.58 7.27
C SER A 487 18.50 9.42 6.31
N PRO A 488 17.86 9.34 5.13
CA PRO A 488 18.15 8.30 4.15
C PRO A 488 19.60 8.32 3.64
N ARG A 489 20.36 9.40 3.91
CA ARG A 489 21.74 9.60 3.45
C ARG A 489 22.78 9.55 4.58
N VAL A 490 22.44 8.97 5.74
CA VAL A 490 23.33 8.83 6.92
C VAL A 490 24.68 8.22 6.57
N ASN A 491 24.73 7.24 5.67
CA ASN A 491 26.00 6.60 5.26
C ASN A 491 27.01 7.60 4.68
N GLY A 492 26.55 8.57 3.90
CA GLY A 492 27.42 9.62 3.34
C GLY A 492 27.98 10.54 4.41
N LEU A 493 27.20 10.79 5.47
CA LEU A 493 27.64 11.57 6.63
C LEU A 493 28.62 10.80 7.50
N LEU A 494 28.36 9.50 7.76
CA LEU A 494 29.29 8.63 8.50
C LEU A 494 30.66 8.60 7.82
N GLN A 495 30.71 8.49 6.49
CA GLN A 495 31.97 8.57 5.74
C GLN A 495 32.73 9.88 5.99
N LEU A 496 32.04 11.02 6.04
CA LEU A 496 32.65 12.33 6.32
C LEU A 496 33.16 12.44 7.76
N LEU A 497 32.40 11.91 8.72
CA LEU A 497 32.79 11.90 10.13
C LEU A 497 34.02 11.01 10.39
N HIS A 498 34.11 9.87 9.70
CA HIS A 498 35.31 9.03 9.74
C HIS A 498 36.50 9.71 9.05
N ALA A 499 36.29 10.34 7.90
CA ALA A 499 37.36 10.98 7.14
C ALA A 499 37.93 12.24 7.83
N SER A 500 37.11 12.96 8.59
CA SER A 500 37.51 14.12 9.39
C SER A 500 38.17 13.74 10.72
N GLY A 501 38.09 12.48 11.14
CA GLY A 501 38.55 12.04 12.46
C GLY A 501 37.65 12.50 13.62
N ALA A 502 36.45 13.01 13.32
CA ALA A 502 35.49 13.43 14.33
C ALA A 502 34.92 12.24 15.13
N LEU A 503 34.73 11.09 14.48
CA LEU A 503 34.41 9.82 15.13
C LEU A 503 35.69 9.25 15.79
N ARG A 504 35.79 9.35 17.12
CA ARG A 504 36.88 8.70 17.87
C ARG A 504 36.76 7.18 17.78
N HIS A 505 37.86 6.50 17.45
CA HIS A 505 37.97 5.05 17.46
C HIS A 505 37.39 4.46 18.77
N GLN A 506 36.39 3.57 18.67
CA GLN A 506 36.24 2.54 19.69
C GLN A 506 37.42 1.56 19.53
N PRO A 507 38.02 1.07 20.64
CA PRO A 507 39.24 0.29 20.59
C PRO A 507 39.06 -0.98 19.77
N GLU A 508 40.08 -1.27 18.96
CA GLU A 508 40.20 -2.40 18.05
C GLU A 508 39.78 -3.74 18.69
N SER A 509 38.66 -4.30 18.25
CA SER A 509 38.50 -5.76 18.25
C SER A 509 39.04 -6.28 16.93
N LYS A 510 40.16 -7.02 17.02
CA LYS A 510 40.86 -7.78 15.98
C LYS A 510 40.03 -8.06 14.72
N GLN A 511 40.55 -7.63 13.57
CA GLN A 511 40.09 -8.06 12.25
C GLN A 511 40.04 -9.59 12.16
N PRO A 512 38.95 -10.19 11.65
CA PRO A 512 39.05 -11.37 10.84
C PRO A 512 39.15 -10.93 9.37
N ASP A 513 40.11 -11.50 8.65
CA ASP A 513 40.13 -11.52 7.21
C ASP A 513 38.77 -12.01 6.68
N PHE A 514 38.10 -11.19 5.87
CA PHE A 514 36.90 -11.61 5.14
C PHE A 514 37.01 -11.13 3.70
N GLU A 515 37.38 -12.08 2.85
CA GLU A 515 37.27 -12.01 1.39
C GLU A 515 35.82 -11.70 0.94
N ASP A 516 35.75 -10.99 -0.18
CA ASP A 516 34.60 -10.78 -1.07
C ASP A 516 33.31 -11.56 -0.75
N LYS A 517 32.32 -10.86 -0.19
CA LYS A 517 30.89 -11.15 -0.31
C LYS A 517 30.06 -9.92 0.09
N LEU A 518 29.78 -9.07 -0.90
CA LEU A 518 28.85 -7.95 -0.78
C LEU A 518 27.39 -8.48 -0.74
N HIS A 519 26.86 -8.71 0.46
CA HIS A 519 25.42 -8.87 0.69
C HIS A 519 24.90 -7.62 1.39
N LEU A 520 24.13 -6.82 0.66
CA LEU A 520 23.43 -5.64 1.16
C LEU A 520 22.18 -6.08 1.95
N VAL A 521 22.10 -5.65 3.21
CA VAL A 521 20.91 -5.66 4.06
C VAL A 521 20.76 -4.24 4.63
N PRO A 522 19.82 -3.42 4.13
CA PRO A 522 19.14 -2.44 4.97
C PRO A 522 18.23 -3.03 6.07
N LEU A 523 18.29 -2.32 7.20
CA LEU A 523 17.81 -2.71 8.52
C LEU A 523 16.27 -2.71 8.65
N LYS A 524 15.78 -3.75 9.33
CA LYS A 524 14.40 -3.95 9.80
C LYS A 524 14.01 -3.04 10.99
N PRO A 525 12.70 -2.86 11.26
CA PRO A 525 12.18 -2.46 12.56
C PRO A 525 12.25 -3.63 13.58
N ARG A 526 12.95 -3.39 14.70
CA ARG A 526 13.08 -4.13 15.98
C ARG A 526 13.23 -5.68 16.01
N ILE A 527 14.50 -6.06 16.23
CA ILE A 527 15.06 -7.09 17.15
C ILE A 527 14.16 -8.28 17.53
N SER A 528 14.45 -9.43 16.90
CA SER A 528 14.49 -10.73 17.57
C SER A 528 15.89 -11.31 17.40
N ASP A 529 16.41 -11.91 18.46
CA ASP A 529 17.79 -12.35 18.68
C ASP A 529 18.47 -13.04 17.49
N THR A 530 19.56 -12.45 16.99
CA THR A 530 20.86 -13.09 16.70
C THR A 530 21.82 -12.12 15.99
N ALA A 531 23.06 -12.04 16.52
CA ALA A 531 24.24 -11.31 16.02
C ALA A 531 24.23 -9.76 16.09
N ARG A 532 24.95 -9.23 17.10
CA ARG A 532 25.23 -7.81 17.34
C ARG A 532 26.21 -7.24 16.29
N CYS A 533 25.76 -6.25 15.53
CA CYS A 533 26.57 -5.09 15.14
C CYS A 533 25.76 -3.85 15.53
N CYS A 534 26.24 -3.07 16.50
CA CYS A 534 25.53 -1.87 16.95
C CYS A 534 25.54 -0.81 15.83
N PRO A 535 24.41 -0.16 15.48
CA PRO A 535 24.45 0.98 14.57
C PRO A 535 25.24 2.11 15.24
N VAL A 536 26.18 2.72 14.50
CA VAL A 536 26.94 3.89 14.98
C VAL A 536 25.95 5.05 15.13
N ILE A 537 25.71 5.48 16.37
CA ILE A 537 24.86 6.65 16.67
C ILE A 537 25.73 7.90 16.51
N ILE A 538 25.27 8.86 15.71
CA ILE A 538 25.92 10.14 15.47
C ILE A 538 25.48 11.11 16.57
N ASN A 539 26.41 11.57 17.39
CA ASN A 539 26.12 12.59 18.39
C ASN A 539 26.26 13.99 17.79
N LEU A 540 25.51 14.96 18.32
CA LEU A 540 25.65 16.36 17.91
C LEU A 540 27.05 16.92 18.23
N HIS A 541 27.73 16.36 19.22
CA HIS A 541 29.14 16.68 19.50
C HIS A 541 30.06 16.38 18.30
N ASP A 542 29.88 15.22 17.64
CA ASP A 542 30.68 14.83 16.48
C ASP A 542 30.41 15.77 15.30
N ILE A 543 29.14 16.18 15.14
CA ILE A 543 28.73 17.18 14.15
C ILE A 543 29.36 18.55 14.45
N HIS A 544 29.41 18.96 15.72
CA HIS A 544 30.03 20.22 16.12
C HIS A 544 31.51 20.25 15.72
N ILE A 545 32.26 19.17 15.99
CA ILE A 545 33.69 19.07 15.63
C ILE A 545 33.87 19.22 14.12
N LEU A 546 33.03 18.54 13.33
CA LEU A 546 33.07 18.62 11.88
C LEU A 546 32.76 20.04 11.37
N LEU A 547 31.73 20.68 11.90
CA LEU A 547 31.34 22.05 11.54
C LEU A 547 32.39 23.07 11.93
N ARG A 548 33.02 22.93 13.10
CA ARG A 548 34.12 23.79 13.55
C ARG A 548 35.34 23.65 12.64
N ALA A 549 35.66 22.45 12.20
CA ALA A 549 36.75 22.22 11.26
C ALA A 549 36.47 22.81 9.86
N ALA A 550 35.21 22.81 9.43
CA ALA A 550 34.80 23.36 8.14
C ALA A 550 34.68 24.90 8.14
N LEU A 551 34.02 25.47 9.15
CA LEU A 551 33.66 26.91 9.21
C LEU A 551 34.63 27.74 10.07
N GLY A 552 35.51 27.10 10.84
CA GLY A 552 36.52 27.73 11.69
C GLY A 552 35.96 28.36 12.98
N SER A 553 35.04 29.31 12.84
CA SER A 553 34.47 30.10 13.94
C SER A 553 33.17 29.54 14.51
N PHE A 554 32.70 28.39 14.02
CA PHE A 554 31.45 27.80 14.47
C PHE A 554 31.57 27.31 15.92
N ASP A 555 30.69 27.83 16.78
CA ASP A 555 30.54 27.40 18.16
C ASP A 555 29.05 27.37 18.54
N CYS A 556 28.61 26.29 19.18
CA CYS A 556 27.22 26.04 19.54
C CYS A 556 27.19 25.14 20.80
N PRO A 557 27.18 25.75 22.00
CA PRO A 557 27.18 25.03 23.28
C PRO A 557 25.98 24.10 23.46
N GLU A 558 24.86 24.39 22.81
CA GLU A 558 23.63 23.60 22.88
C GLU A 558 23.81 22.18 22.30
N TYR A 559 24.82 21.97 21.43
CA TYR A 559 25.14 20.64 20.88
C TYR A 559 25.82 19.71 21.89
N PHE A 560 26.25 20.23 23.04
CA PHE A 560 26.90 19.49 24.11
C PHE A 560 25.95 19.17 25.27
N SER A 561 24.67 19.52 25.15
CA SER A 561 23.65 19.22 26.16
C SER A 561 23.36 17.72 26.26
N ASP A 562 23.18 17.19 27.47
CA ASP A 562 22.74 15.81 27.71
C ASP A 562 21.23 15.70 27.40
N TYR A 563 20.89 15.59 26.12
CA TYR A 563 19.52 15.39 25.70
C TYR A 563 19.13 13.90 25.85
N LYS A 564 17.97 13.62 26.46
CA LYS A 564 17.49 12.25 26.75
C LYS A 564 17.39 11.41 25.47
N THR A 565 18.40 10.58 25.22
CA THR A 565 18.35 9.53 24.20
C THR A 565 17.44 8.41 24.72
N ASN A 566 16.14 8.47 24.42
CA ASN A 566 15.21 7.38 24.71
C ASN A 566 15.55 6.18 23.81
N SER A 567 16.59 5.45 24.19
CA SER A 567 16.98 4.16 23.65
C SER A 567 15.93 3.12 24.07
N GLY A 568 14.82 3.04 23.33
CA GLY A 568 13.86 1.92 23.45
C GLY A 568 12.37 2.23 23.38
N GLY A 569 11.92 3.48 23.25
CA GLY A 569 10.49 3.82 23.18
C GLY A 569 10.00 4.06 21.74
N ASP A 570 8.76 3.71 21.43
CA ASP A 570 8.16 3.88 20.10
C ASP A 570 8.23 5.34 19.59
N PHE A 571 8.45 5.53 18.28
CA PHE A 571 8.57 6.83 17.57
C PHE A 571 7.49 7.85 17.97
N TRP A 572 6.27 7.37 18.24
CA TRP A 572 5.15 8.19 18.71
C TRP A 572 5.37 8.81 20.10
N GLY A 573 6.13 8.16 20.98
CA GLY A 573 6.45 8.68 22.31
C GLY A 573 7.37 9.90 22.29
N CYS A 574 8.31 9.96 21.33
CA CYS A 574 9.19 11.13 21.17
C CYS A 574 8.45 12.30 20.49
N LEU A 575 7.55 12.01 19.55
CA LEU A 575 6.65 13.01 18.94
C LEU A 575 5.63 13.56 19.94
N CYS A 576 5.11 12.72 20.86
CA CYS A 576 4.21 13.14 21.96
C CYS A 576 4.88 14.07 22.98
N CYS A 577 6.22 14.03 23.14
CA CYS A 577 6.92 15.01 23.97
C CYS A 577 6.84 16.44 23.38
N PHE A 578 6.67 16.60 22.06
CA PHE A 578 6.42 17.90 21.44
C PHE A 578 4.98 18.43 21.67
N CYS A 579 4.13 17.67 22.36
CA CYS A 579 2.70 17.99 22.59
C CYS A 579 2.36 18.40 24.03
N LYS A 580 3.35 18.57 24.93
CA LYS A 580 3.05 19.15 26.25
C LYS A 580 2.87 20.66 26.11
N GLU A 581 1.63 21.12 26.32
CA GLU A 581 1.31 22.55 26.45
C GLU A 581 1.98 23.20 27.67
N ASP A 582 2.47 22.39 28.61
CA ASP A 582 3.30 22.81 29.73
C ASP A 582 4.76 22.43 29.49
N MET A 583 5.50 23.25 28.74
CA MET A 583 6.97 23.19 28.80
C MET A 583 7.42 23.58 30.20
N THR A 584 8.04 22.65 30.92
CA THR A 584 8.65 22.95 32.22
C THR A 584 9.78 23.97 32.04
N THR A 585 10.04 24.79 33.05
CA THR A 585 11.05 25.86 33.05
C THR A 585 12.47 25.40 32.66
N GLU A 586 12.80 24.12 32.77
CA GLU A 586 14.09 23.53 32.33
C GLU A 586 14.20 23.35 30.80
N GLU A 587 13.11 23.21 30.05
CA GLU A 587 13.15 23.08 28.57
C GLU A 587 13.40 24.41 27.86
N MET A 588 13.25 25.53 28.59
CA MET A 588 13.55 26.87 28.07
C MET A 588 15.06 27.13 27.86
N GLU A 589 15.94 26.29 28.41
CA GLU A 589 17.40 26.52 28.41
C GLU A 589 18.13 26.04 27.13
N TYR A 590 17.45 25.31 26.22
CA TYR A 590 18.09 24.66 25.06
C TYR A 590 17.63 25.19 23.68
N LYS A 591 17.16 26.44 23.61
CA LYS A 591 16.76 27.05 22.34
C LYS A 591 17.97 27.32 21.46
N LEU A 592 17.99 26.73 20.27
CA LEU A 592 19.02 26.98 19.28
C LEU A 592 18.91 28.39 18.72
N THR A 593 20.03 29.10 18.68
CA THR A 593 20.11 30.40 18.01
C THR A 593 20.08 30.19 16.49
N ASN A 594 19.17 30.87 15.79
CA ASN A 594 18.97 30.74 14.34
C ASN A 594 18.64 29.28 13.86
N PRO A 595 17.44 28.75 14.20
CA PRO A 595 16.96 27.42 13.79
C PRO A 595 17.19 27.02 12.32
N LEU A 596 16.94 27.95 11.39
CA LEU A 596 17.07 27.71 9.95
C LEU A 596 18.51 27.40 9.54
N MET A 597 19.48 28.03 10.19
CA MET A 597 20.90 27.78 9.95
C MET A 597 21.25 26.33 10.29
N HIS A 598 20.76 25.80 11.41
CA HIS A 598 21.02 24.42 11.81
C HIS A 598 20.37 23.41 10.87
N LEU A 599 19.12 23.64 10.46
CA LEU A 599 18.47 22.80 9.44
C LEU A 599 19.22 22.87 8.10
N PHE A 600 19.69 24.04 7.69
CA PHE A 600 20.48 24.21 6.48
C PHE A 600 21.80 23.43 6.54
N MET A 601 22.54 23.54 7.65
CA MET A 601 23.78 22.78 7.87
C MET A 601 23.53 21.27 7.84
N TRP A 602 22.44 20.81 8.47
CA TRP A 602 22.01 19.40 8.38
C TRP A 602 21.78 18.96 6.93
N ALA A 603 21.03 19.75 6.14
CA ALA A 603 20.75 19.42 4.76
C ALA A 603 22.02 19.39 3.89
N VAL A 604 22.96 20.30 4.11
CA VAL A 604 24.26 20.32 3.42
C VAL A 604 25.11 19.11 3.79
N LEU A 605 25.26 18.79 5.08
CA LEU A 605 26.07 17.66 5.56
C LEU A 605 25.52 16.30 5.13
N THR A 606 24.19 16.16 5.08
CA THR A 606 23.52 14.96 4.58
C THR A 606 23.43 14.90 3.05
N ARG A 607 24.00 15.90 2.35
CA ARG A 607 24.02 16.02 0.88
C ARG A 607 22.63 16.07 0.24
N SER A 608 21.66 16.70 0.92
CA SER A 608 20.36 17.04 0.35
C SER A 608 20.36 18.45 -0.26
N SER A 609 20.76 18.56 -1.53
CA SER A 609 20.90 19.85 -2.22
C SER A 609 19.57 20.61 -2.33
N GLU A 610 18.49 19.93 -2.72
CA GLU A 610 17.18 20.58 -2.88
C GLU A 610 16.59 21.05 -1.55
N MET A 611 16.76 20.25 -0.48
CA MET A 611 16.34 20.63 0.87
C MET A 611 17.15 21.83 1.36
N ALA A 612 18.47 21.83 1.18
CA ALA A 612 19.33 22.94 1.56
C ALA A 612 18.93 24.23 0.81
N ARG A 613 18.60 24.13 -0.48
CA ARG A 613 18.11 25.29 -1.27
C ARG A 613 16.76 25.79 -0.77
N ALA A 614 15.82 24.90 -0.47
CA ALA A 614 14.51 25.28 0.06
C ALA A 614 14.64 26.02 1.40
N LEU A 615 15.46 25.52 2.33
CA LEU A 615 15.71 26.13 3.63
C LEU A 615 16.45 27.48 3.50
N MET A 616 17.43 27.56 2.61
CA MET A 616 18.17 28.79 2.33
C MET A 616 17.26 29.89 1.77
N ASN A 617 16.34 29.55 0.87
CA ASN A 617 15.39 30.51 0.29
C ASN A 617 14.35 31.02 1.30
N LEU A 618 14.16 30.31 2.42
CA LEU A 618 13.30 30.76 3.53
C LEU A 618 14.03 31.69 4.49
N SER A 619 15.36 31.71 4.49
CA SER A 619 16.15 32.53 5.40
C SER A 619 16.29 33.97 4.90
N PRO A 620 16.11 34.98 5.77
CA PRO A 620 16.39 36.37 5.41
C PRO A 620 17.90 36.62 5.19
N LYS A 621 18.77 35.78 5.75
CA LYS A 621 20.25 35.86 5.61
C LYS A 621 20.75 34.88 4.54
N ARG A 622 20.19 34.98 3.33
CA ARG A 622 20.46 34.04 2.23
C ARG A 622 21.94 33.99 1.82
N SER A 623 22.59 35.14 1.73
CA SER A 623 24.01 35.27 1.35
C SER A 623 24.95 34.57 2.35
N THR A 624 24.75 34.81 3.65
CA THR A 624 25.54 34.15 4.71
C THR A 624 25.40 32.63 4.67
N LEU A 625 24.18 32.10 4.48
CA LEU A 625 23.99 30.66 4.35
C LEU A 625 24.65 30.11 3.08
N ALA A 626 24.66 30.85 1.98
CA ALA A 626 25.36 30.46 0.76
C ALA A 626 26.88 30.36 1.00
N GLU A 627 27.51 31.34 1.63
CA GLU A 627 28.93 31.30 1.98
C GLU A 627 29.28 30.10 2.88
N MET A 628 28.43 29.83 3.89
CA MET A 628 28.56 28.65 4.75
C MET A 628 28.46 27.36 3.91
N GLY A 629 27.46 27.27 3.03
CA GLY A 629 27.25 26.13 2.14
C GLY A 629 28.44 25.88 1.22
N ALA A 630 29.00 26.92 0.60
CA ALA A 630 30.20 26.83 -0.24
C ALA A 630 31.39 26.30 0.57
N THR A 631 31.65 26.91 1.73
CA THR A 631 32.77 26.55 2.61
C THR A 631 32.67 25.09 3.08
N MET A 632 31.49 24.66 3.51
CA MET A 632 31.24 23.28 3.94
C MET A 632 31.46 22.29 2.79
N ASN A 633 30.94 22.56 1.59
CA ASN A 633 31.13 21.67 0.44
C ASN A 633 32.60 21.57 0.02
N ARG A 634 33.33 22.69 -0.03
CA ARG A 634 34.79 22.71 -0.29
C ARG A 634 35.57 21.89 0.74
N TYR A 635 35.21 22.02 2.02
CA TYR A 635 35.82 21.22 3.09
C TYR A 635 35.52 19.73 2.91
N MET A 636 34.28 19.35 2.62
CA MET A 636 33.89 17.95 2.37
C MET A 636 34.67 17.33 1.20
N VAL A 637 34.89 18.07 0.11
CA VAL A 637 35.72 17.63 -1.03
C VAL A 637 37.17 17.35 -0.62
N LYS A 638 37.72 18.20 0.27
CA LYS A 638 39.10 18.07 0.77
C LYS A 638 39.27 16.81 1.62
N ILE A 639 38.32 16.49 2.48
CA ILE A 639 38.42 15.34 3.41
C ILE A 639 38.08 13.99 2.77
N LEU A 640 37.23 13.97 1.73
CA LEU A 640 36.87 12.72 1.05
C LEU A 640 38.10 12.07 0.39
N ARG A 641 38.13 10.73 0.38
CA ARG A 641 39.21 9.95 -0.24
C ARG A 641 39.26 10.18 -1.76
N THR A 642 40.44 10.09 -2.36
CA THR A 642 40.67 10.35 -3.80
C THR A 642 39.95 9.39 -4.75
N GLN A 643 39.50 8.23 -4.25
CA GLN A 643 38.77 7.23 -5.02
C GLN A 643 37.29 7.57 -5.24
N ASP A 644 36.71 8.48 -4.45
CA ASP A 644 35.30 8.89 -4.56
C ASP A 644 35.12 10.10 -5.49
N ARG A 645 35.50 9.95 -6.76
CA ARG A 645 35.49 11.05 -7.74
C ARG A 645 34.09 11.61 -7.99
N ALA A 646 33.09 10.74 -8.05
CA ALA A 646 31.70 11.15 -8.34
C ALA A 646 31.12 12.01 -7.21
N SER A 647 31.31 11.63 -5.94
CA SER A 647 30.85 12.44 -4.81
C SER A 647 31.60 13.76 -4.70
N LYS A 648 32.92 13.77 -4.98
CA LYS A 648 33.69 15.01 -5.01
C LYS A 648 33.18 15.98 -6.06
N GLN A 649 32.97 15.50 -7.29
CA GLN A 649 32.44 16.32 -8.36
C GLN A 649 31.06 16.92 -7.99
N ALA A 650 30.15 16.10 -7.44
CA ALA A 650 28.84 16.59 -7.03
C ALA A 650 28.93 17.68 -5.94
N LEU A 651 29.84 17.54 -4.98
CA LEU A 651 30.07 18.54 -3.93
C LEU A 651 30.75 19.81 -4.47
N GLU A 652 31.68 19.69 -5.43
CA GLU A 652 32.28 20.83 -6.13
C GLU A 652 31.23 21.63 -6.90
N GLU A 653 30.34 20.95 -7.62
CA GLU A 653 29.22 21.56 -8.33
C GLU A 653 28.29 22.31 -7.36
N GLN A 654 27.98 21.72 -6.19
CA GLN A 654 27.20 22.43 -5.16
C GLN A 654 27.96 23.62 -4.56
N ALA A 655 29.28 23.52 -4.33
CA ALA A 655 30.08 24.64 -3.84
C ALA A 655 30.04 25.82 -4.81
N VAL A 656 30.27 25.56 -6.10
CA VAL A 656 30.20 26.57 -7.17
C VAL A 656 28.80 27.17 -7.26
N PHE A 657 27.75 26.36 -7.12
CA PHE A 657 26.38 26.86 -7.07
C PHE A 657 26.19 27.90 -5.95
N TYR A 658 26.66 27.61 -4.73
CA TYR A 658 26.54 28.53 -3.60
C TYR A 658 27.39 29.80 -3.78
N GLU A 659 28.60 29.68 -4.34
CA GLU A 659 29.49 30.82 -4.65
C GLU A 659 28.86 31.80 -5.65
N ASN A 660 28.03 31.31 -6.56
CA ASN A 660 27.35 32.11 -7.58
C ASN A 660 26.06 32.80 -7.08
N ILE A 661 25.67 32.61 -5.81
CA ILE A 661 24.51 33.30 -5.24
C ILE A 661 24.90 34.75 -4.96
N PRO A 662 24.13 35.75 -5.46
CA PRO A 662 24.47 37.14 -5.25
C PRO A 662 24.55 37.46 -3.76
N LEU A 663 25.65 38.07 -3.35
CA LEU A 663 25.76 38.71 -2.04
C LEU A 663 24.75 39.85 -2.03
N SER A 664 23.69 39.72 -1.23
CA SER A 664 22.78 40.83 -0.96
C SER A 664 23.60 41.94 -0.29
N SER A 665 23.71 43.09 -0.98
CA SER A 665 24.29 44.33 -0.47
C SER A 665 23.61 44.83 0.79
#